data_AF-A0A220UAT2-F1
#
_entry.id   AF-A0A220UAT2-F1
#
_cell.length_a   1.000
_cell.length_b   1.000
_cell.length_c   1.000
_cell.angle_alpha   90.00
_cell.angle_beta   90.00
_cell.angle_gamma   90.00
#
_symmetry.space_group_name_H-M   'P 1'
#
loop_
_entity.id
_entity.type
_entity.pdbx_description
1 polymer ?
#
loop_
_entity_poly.entity_id
_entity_poly.type
_entity_poly.pdbx_seq_one_letter_code
_entity_poly.pdbx_strand_id
1 'polypeptide(L)'
;MSDPVLLPRLLPSAISHHVGDRTASRGLGAARAGRVSDVTWDPATSVVSAEVADEDGAVHRAEVELAEYEDDSVSRRFHAPGPGGLWRPRRSGCDCLVGESCVHVAATLYRVNDLGTQAMHESPPAEWRSVLRPLLNSSVTTSATGSSGPSAATLPRPLALRFDLEAGTSGTGTSRHHRETATAAHLHSGAELWLGMRPLTRGRKGTWIKGDLSWRTFEFRLAGREYDPAHGEALTRLFAAASVERSYSSGAIEHLWLNSITSPLLWQSLEHARAAGVEFLPGAGLAAIELVGGGEVGLDLQTRGPSQELQVTPRISIGGRPVEQGRLLGASGVLDVEELAEEQLLARLAPLSAAVPRALRTLLHRRQPLVVPPADREAFLEVAYPQLRALTTITSDDGSVELPAARRPTLHLSAGYASGDRLSLRWSWRYHEPDRQLPMDQRHGAHRDLAHEEAVIAEAMSLWPLSPTDTPELLSGTDTARFTEHVLDDLAALDHVEVEVTGTRHAYRELDGDPRVRITQQASPGKNDWFDLGFEITIEGRQIPFPSLFVALARGRSTLLMPDRTYFSLDHPAFDALRELIREGEALAEWEPEQQQISRFQVDMWDDLQEAADETVASQEWSRTALSLRSLEQTPAPPLPGSLHAELRPYQLEGFTWLAFLFTHRLGGVLADDMGLGKTIQTLALITRAREQAPEDPPFLVVAPASVLPVWRREAERFTPGLTVRVLDRTAASRGTDLAAAMVGADVVVTSYSVLRIDEEDFAGTPFQGFVLDEAQFVKNRRSRTHRAAKGVRAGFRLAITGTPMENSLDDLWAIFDLVAPGLLGTALGFRKRYTLPIETGDHPGRMELLRRRVRPFLLRRTKELVAAELPEKREQVLTVTLSPEHRAVYDSVLQRERKKVLGLIDTDLDRSRFIVFRSLTLLRMLALDPSLVDAEEYADVPSSKLEALFDRLEEVIGDGHRVLLFSQFTSYLDRVAAELERREVRYSHLDGSTRDRDAAVTGFREGDAPVFLISLKAGGFGLTLTEADYVFLLDPWWNPAAENQAVDRAHRIGQERQVMVYRMIAEDTIEEKVLALQRRKAELFDALTDGGEAFRSAVTAEDLKELLS
;
A
#
# COMPACT_ATOMS: atom_id res chain seq x y z
N MET A 1 16.31 -10.84 -43.10
CA MET A 1 16.92 -10.20 -41.91
C MET A 1 17.08 -11.23 -40.82
N SER A 2 18.15 -11.17 -40.03
CA SER A 2 18.62 -12.31 -39.23
C SER A 2 17.82 -12.59 -37.96
N ASP A 3 17.11 -11.62 -37.37
CA ASP A 3 16.08 -11.88 -36.36
C ASP A 3 15.22 -10.61 -36.14
N PRO A 4 14.00 -10.52 -36.70
CA PRO A 4 13.22 -9.28 -36.68
C PRO A 4 12.70 -8.93 -35.27
N VAL A 5 12.76 -9.88 -34.32
CA VAL A 5 12.36 -9.71 -32.91
C VAL A 5 13.25 -8.69 -32.16
N LEU A 6 14.47 -8.45 -32.66
CA LEU A 6 15.45 -7.52 -32.07
C LEU A 6 15.45 -6.12 -32.73
N LEU A 7 14.46 -5.81 -33.56
CA LEU A 7 14.35 -4.50 -34.19
C LEU A 7 13.92 -3.41 -33.18
N PRO A 8 14.45 -2.19 -33.34
CA PRO A 8 14.24 -1.09 -32.41
C PRO A 8 12.83 -0.52 -32.58
N ARG A 9 12.19 -0.18 -31.47
CA ARG A 9 10.83 0.35 -31.45
C ARG A 9 10.81 1.82 -31.12
N LEU A 10 9.99 2.57 -31.84
CA LEU A 10 9.99 4.03 -31.82
C LEU A 10 8.57 4.52 -31.50
N LEU A 11 8.46 5.60 -30.72
CA LEU A 11 7.19 6.28 -30.55
C LEU A 11 6.87 7.12 -31.80
N PRO A 12 5.65 7.06 -32.37
CA PRO A 12 5.28 7.89 -33.52
C PRO A 12 5.48 9.40 -33.28
N SER A 13 5.32 9.84 -32.03
CA SER A 13 5.59 11.22 -31.61
C SER A 13 7.08 11.58 -31.64
N ALA A 14 7.98 10.64 -31.32
CA ALA A 14 9.43 10.85 -31.41
C ALA A 14 9.90 10.91 -32.88
N ILE A 15 9.27 10.13 -33.77
CA ILE A 15 9.53 10.23 -35.22
C ILE A 15 9.05 11.59 -35.74
N SER A 16 7.83 11.98 -35.37
CA SER A 16 7.24 13.26 -35.81
C SER A 16 8.00 14.47 -35.26
N HIS A 17 8.53 14.39 -34.04
CA HIS A 17 9.40 15.43 -33.48
C HIS A 17 10.75 15.53 -34.20
N HIS A 18 11.28 14.42 -34.69
CA HIS A 18 12.57 14.38 -35.41
C HIS A 18 12.47 14.93 -36.83
N VAL A 19 11.40 14.63 -37.58
CA VAL A 19 11.27 15.01 -39.00
C VAL A 19 10.21 16.07 -39.31
N GLY A 20 9.38 16.44 -38.33
CA GLY A 20 8.24 17.35 -38.47
C GLY A 20 6.94 16.67 -38.92
N ASP A 21 5.81 17.11 -38.38
CA ASP A 21 4.51 16.42 -38.49
C ASP A 21 4.00 16.21 -39.93
N ARG A 22 4.14 17.21 -40.81
CA ARG A 22 3.71 17.08 -42.22
C ARG A 22 4.57 16.08 -42.99
N THR A 23 5.87 16.03 -42.71
CA THR A 23 6.82 15.12 -43.35
C THR A 23 6.65 13.69 -42.81
N ALA A 24 6.40 13.54 -41.52
CA ALA A 24 6.11 12.27 -40.86
C ALA A 24 4.84 11.62 -41.43
N SER A 25 3.77 12.40 -41.65
CA SER A 25 2.52 11.88 -42.23
C SER A 25 2.68 11.40 -43.68
N ARG A 26 3.40 12.17 -44.52
CA ARG A 26 3.72 11.75 -45.90
C ARG A 26 4.66 10.53 -45.94
N GLY A 27 5.64 10.46 -45.03
CA GLY A 27 6.54 9.31 -44.89
C GLY A 27 5.83 8.03 -44.46
N LEU A 28 4.86 8.12 -43.55
CA LEU A 28 4.01 6.99 -43.18
C LEU A 28 3.18 6.48 -44.37
N GLY A 29 2.68 7.40 -45.20
CA GLY A 29 2.00 7.07 -46.46
C GLY A 29 2.90 6.29 -47.44
N ALA A 30 4.14 6.74 -47.61
CA ALA A 30 5.13 6.07 -48.47
C ALA A 30 5.54 4.68 -47.94
N ALA A 31 5.73 4.53 -46.62
CA ALA A 31 6.03 3.24 -45.97
C ALA A 31 4.90 2.22 -46.15
N ARG A 32 3.64 2.65 -46.02
CA ARG A 32 2.46 1.79 -46.20
C ARG A 32 2.18 1.44 -47.66
N ALA A 33 2.54 2.32 -48.60
CA ALA A 33 2.49 2.04 -50.03
C ALA A 33 3.58 1.05 -50.50
N GLY A 34 4.38 0.49 -49.57
CA GLY A 34 5.39 -0.53 -49.86
C GLY A 34 6.63 0.02 -50.56
N ARG A 35 6.84 1.34 -50.53
CA ARG A 35 7.95 2.00 -51.24
C ARG A 35 9.30 1.92 -50.50
N VAL A 36 9.37 1.19 -49.38
CA VAL A 36 10.58 1.03 -48.56
C VAL A 36 11.05 -0.42 -48.66
N SER A 37 12.29 -0.61 -49.13
CA SER A 37 12.95 -1.90 -49.34
C SER A 37 14.34 -1.93 -48.71
N ASP A 38 14.91 -3.14 -48.58
CA ASP A 38 16.27 -3.38 -48.04
C ASP A 38 16.54 -2.71 -46.69
N VAL A 39 15.54 -2.79 -45.82
CA VAL A 39 15.64 -2.33 -44.45
C VAL A 39 16.64 -3.19 -43.68
N THR A 40 17.67 -2.56 -43.14
CA THR A 40 18.67 -3.22 -42.30
C THR A 40 18.81 -2.48 -40.97
N TRP A 41 18.92 -3.26 -39.90
CA TRP A 41 19.18 -2.75 -38.56
C TRP A 41 20.50 -3.33 -38.09
N ASP A 42 21.43 -2.45 -37.74
CA ASP A 42 22.68 -2.83 -37.12
C ASP A 42 22.65 -2.48 -35.62
N PRO A 43 22.42 -3.46 -34.74
CA PRO A 43 22.31 -3.24 -33.30
C PRO A 43 23.63 -2.84 -32.63
N ALA A 44 24.78 -3.08 -33.26
CA ALA A 44 26.07 -2.67 -32.71
C ALA A 44 26.31 -1.16 -32.91
N THR A 45 25.84 -0.62 -34.04
CA THR A 45 25.95 0.81 -34.38
C THR A 45 24.67 1.58 -34.08
N SER A 46 23.58 0.88 -33.75
CA SER A 46 22.25 1.45 -33.56
C SER A 46 21.74 2.24 -34.77
N VAL A 47 22.14 1.85 -35.98
CA VAL A 47 21.75 2.50 -37.23
C VAL A 47 20.77 1.63 -37.99
N VAL A 48 19.68 2.26 -38.42
CA VAL A 48 18.76 1.73 -39.42
C VAL A 48 19.15 2.31 -40.77
N SER A 49 19.23 1.47 -41.81
CA SER A 49 19.26 1.97 -43.19
C SER A 49 18.20 1.30 -44.03
N ALA A 50 17.66 2.01 -45.02
CA ALA A 50 16.75 1.45 -46.01
C ALA A 50 16.80 2.25 -47.31
N GLU A 51 16.40 1.60 -48.39
CA GLU A 51 16.19 2.24 -49.69
C GLU A 51 14.70 2.57 -49.86
N VAL A 52 14.40 3.79 -50.30
CA VAL A 52 13.05 4.31 -50.43
C VAL A 52 12.84 4.87 -51.82
N ALA A 53 11.81 4.39 -52.52
CA ALA A 53 11.46 4.88 -53.85
C ALA A 53 10.50 6.09 -53.77
N ASP A 54 10.82 7.13 -54.52
CA ASP A 54 10.02 8.35 -54.66
C ASP A 54 8.83 8.12 -55.60
N GLU A 55 7.94 9.12 -55.70
CA GLU A 55 6.73 9.01 -56.54
C GLU A 55 7.03 8.90 -58.04
N ASP A 56 8.16 9.45 -58.48
CA ASP A 56 8.65 9.35 -59.85
C ASP A 56 9.54 8.11 -60.09
N GLY A 57 9.71 7.25 -59.08
CA GLY A 57 10.42 5.96 -59.18
C GLY A 57 11.94 6.01 -58.97
N ALA A 58 12.50 7.18 -58.62
CA ALA A 58 13.90 7.29 -58.20
C ALA A 58 14.08 6.74 -56.78
N VAL A 59 15.17 6.00 -56.53
CA VAL A 59 15.43 5.34 -55.23
C VAL A 59 16.50 6.09 -54.46
N HIS A 60 16.19 6.36 -53.20
CA HIS A 60 17.01 7.13 -52.28
C HIS A 60 17.33 6.33 -51.02
N ARG A 61 18.60 6.37 -50.60
CA ARG A 61 19.04 5.66 -49.41
C ARG A 61 18.95 6.56 -48.19
N ALA A 62 18.24 6.09 -47.17
CA ALA A 62 18.06 6.79 -45.91
C ALA A 62 18.64 5.99 -44.76
N GLU A 63 19.46 6.64 -43.93
CA GLU A 63 20.10 6.06 -42.76
C GLU A 63 19.77 6.88 -41.52
N VAL A 64 19.43 6.21 -40.43
CA VAL A 64 18.97 6.83 -39.19
C VAL A 64 19.60 6.15 -38.00
N GLU A 65 20.36 6.92 -37.23
CA GLU A 65 20.94 6.49 -35.96
C GLU A 65 19.91 6.68 -34.84
N LEU A 66 19.65 5.59 -34.12
CA LEU A 66 18.70 5.51 -33.03
C LEU A 66 19.43 5.46 -31.68
N ALA A 67 18.78 5.98 -30.64
CA ALA A 67 19.24 5.86 -29.27
C ALA A 67 18.15 5.27 -28.38
N GLU A 68 18.51 4.27 -27.57
CA GLU A 68 17.60 3.64 -26.61
C GLU A 68 17.30 4.60 -25.47
N TYR A 69 16.07 4.58 -24.96
CA TYR A 69 15.73 5.23 -23.71
C TYR A 69 16.31 4.39 -22.55
N GLU A 70 17.39 4.86 -21.93
CA GLU A 70 17.91 4.25 -20.69
C GLU A 70 16.89 4.38 -19.55
N ASP A 71 17.11 3.64 -18.46
CA ASP A 71 16.20 3.32 -17.35
C ASP A 71 15.75 4.53 -16.49
N ASP A 72 15.20 5.51 -17.17
CA ASP A 72 14.89 6.86 -16.73
C ASP A 72 13.37 7.03 -16.61
N SER A 73 12.91 8.14 -16.03
CA SER A 73 11.49 8.37 -15.72
C SER A 73 10.47 8.13 -16.86
N VAL A 74 10.92 8.17 -18.12
CA VAL A 74 10.13 7.89 -19.33
C VAL A 74 10.00 6.39 -19.60
N SER A 75 11.05 5.57 -19.38
CA SER A 75 11.03 4.11 -19.59
C SER A 75 10.08 3.41 -18.61
N ARG A 76 9.96 3.94 -17.38
CA ARG A 76 9.05 3.43 -16.32
C ARG A 76 7.57 3.68 -16.59
N ARG A 77 7.25 4.63 -17.47
CA ARG A 77 5.85 5.05 -17.75
C ARG A 77 5.21 4.35 -18.94
N PHE A 78 6.01 3.86 -19.89
CA PHE A 78 5.55 3.34 -21.18
C PHE A 78 5.99 1.90 -21.48
N HIS A 79 6.39 1.13 -20.45
CA HIS A 79 6.91 -0.25 -20.54
C HIS A 79 6.42 -1.02 -21.79
N ALA A 80 7.29 -1.13 -22.80
CA ALA A 80 7.07 -2.04 -23.91
C ALA A 80 7.88 -3.32 -23.60
N PRO A 81 7.23 -4.45 -23.29
CA PRO A 81 7.93 -5.67 -22.92
C PRO A 81 8.37 -6.38 -24.22
N GLY A 82 9.55 -6.00 -24.72
CA GLY A 82 10.12 -6.60 -25.92
C GLY A 82 11.65 -6.47 -25.92
N PRO A 83 12.38 -7.43 -26.51
CA PRO A 83 13.84 -7.51 -26.38
C PRO A 83 14.58 -6.44 -27.21
N GLY A 84 13.87 -5.74 -28.10
CA GLY A 84 14.40 -4.67 -28.92
C GLY A 84 14.39 -3.28 -28.27
N GLY A 85 13.87 -3.07 -27.06
CA GLY A 85 13.91 -1.78 -26.34
C GLY A 85 13.03 -0.65 -26.93
N LEU A 86 12.85 0.46 -26.20
CA LEU A 86 12.21 1.68 -26.73
C LEU A 86 13.30 2.69 -27.10
N TRP A 87 13.26 3.18 -28.34
CA TRP A 87 14.30 4.00 -28.95
C TRP A 87 13.70 5.29 -29.48
N ARG A 88 14.56 6.27 -29.75
CA ARG A 88 14.23 7.52 -30.43
C ARG A 88 15.26 7.81 -31.52
N PRO A 89 14.86 8.47 -32.62
CA PRO A 89 15.82 8.93 -33.62
C PRO A 89 16.72 9.99 -33.01
N ARG A 90 18.02 9.89 -33.28
CA ARG A 90 19.03 10.85 -32.82
C ARG A 90 19.57 11.68 -33.98
N ARG A 91 19.85 11.02 -35.11
CA ARG A 91 20.35 11.66 -36.35
C ARG A 91 19.86 10.88 -37.55
N SER A 92 19.65 11.59 -38.66
CA SER A 92 19.20 10.97 -39.91
C SER A 92 19.83 11.65 -41.10
N GLY A 93 20.27 10.88 -42.08
CA GLY A 93 20.77 11.35 -43.36
C GLY A 93 20.16 10.57 -44.51
N CYS A 94 20.04 11.22 -45.66
CA CYS A 94 19.52 10.65 -46.89
C CYS A 94 20.22 11.33 -48.08
N ASP A 95 20.43 10.59 -49.15
CA ASP A 95 21.06 11.09 -50.37
C ASP A 95 20.15 11.93 -51.28
N CYS A 96 18.87 12.09 -50.91
CA CYS A 96 17.94 12.97 -51.62
C CYS A 96 18.32 14.45 -51.46
N LEU A 97 17.78 15.32 -52.32
CA LEU A 97 18.09 16.76 -52.30
C LEU A 97 17.76 17.48 -50.98
N VAL A 98 16.88 16.90 -50.17
CA VAL A 98 16.51 17.44 -48.84
C VAL A 98 17.54 17.07 -47.77
N GLY A 99 18.29 15.98 -47.96
CA GLY A 99 19.39 15.58 -47.10
C GLY A 99 18.93 14.95 -45.79
N GLU A 100 18.42 15.73 -44.85
CA GLU A 100 18.05 15.25 -43.51
C GLU A 100 16.56 15.48 -43.24
N SER A 101 15.96 14.69 -42.35
CA SER A 101 14.55 14.86 -41.93
C SER A 101 13.53 14.85 -43.08
N CYS A 102 13.83 14.13 -44.17
CA CYS A 102 13.01 14.05 -45.37
C CYS A 102 11.93 12.95 -45.28
N VAL A 103 11.08 12.86 -46.31
CA VAL A 103 10.01 11.85 -46.39
C VAL A 103 10.58 10.42 -46.37
N HIS A 104 11.79 10.21 -46.93
CA HIS A 104 12.45 8.90 -46.98
C HIS A 104 12.95 8.46 -45.61
N VAL A 105 13.59 9.35 -44.85
CA VAL A 105 13.96 9.11 -43.45
C VAL A 105 12.74 8.77 -42.60
N ALA A 106 11.65 9.52 -42.77
CA ALA A 106 10.40 9.28 -42.07
C ALA A 106 9.79 7.90 -42.42
N ALA A 107 9.77 7.56 -43.71
CA ALA A 107 9.27 6.28 -44.20
C ALA A 107 10.09 5.09 -43.67
N THR A 108 11.43 5.23 -43.63
CA THR A 108 12.35 4.23 -43.07
C THR A 108 12.09 3.97 -41.58
N LEU A 109 11.90 5.04 -40.78
CA LEU A 109 11.63 4.92 -39.35
C LEU A 109 10.29 4.26 -39.04
N TYR A 110 9.24 4.63 -39.77
CA TYR A 110 7.94 3.98 -39.62
C TYR A 110 7.98 2.52 -40.07
N ARG A 111 8.71 2.20 -41.15
CA ARG A 111 8.84 0.82 -41.62
C ARG A 111 9.59 -0.08 -40.65
N VAL A 112 10.69 0.40 -40.05
CA VAL A 112 11.39 -0.36 -38.99
C VAL A 112 10.54 -0.56 -37.76
N ASN A 113 9.81 0.47 -37.33
CA ASN A 113 8.94 0.36 -36.18
C ASN A 113 7.80 -0.65 -36.41
N ASP A 114 7.20 -0.66 -37.61
CA ASP A 114 6.16 -1.63 -37.97
C ASP A 114 6.73 -3.05 -38.03
N LEU A 115 7.92 -3.25 -38.62
CA LEU A 115 8.58 -4.56 -38.68
C LEU A 115 8.97 -5.08 -37.29
N GLY A 116 9.51 -4.23 -36.42
CA GLY A 116 9.80 -4.60 -35.02
C GLY A 116 8.53 -4.80 -34.17
N THR A 117 7.42 -4.17 -34.54
CA THR A 117 6.11 -4.38 -33.90
C THR A 117 5.51 -5.73 -34.29
N GLN A 118 5.53 -6.07 -35.59
CA GLN A 118 5.10 -7.36 -36.12
C GLN A 118 5.90 -8.53 -35.56
N ALA A 119 7.23 -8.43 -35.52
CA ALA A 119 8.09 -9.53 -35.11
C ALA A 119 7.89 -9.97 -33.65
N MET A 120 7.64 -9.04 -32.73
CA MET A 120 7.33 -9.40 -31.33
C MET A 120 5.95 -10.03 -31.16
N HIS A 121 4.99 -9.69 -32.04
CA HIS A 121 3.69 -10.36 -32.05
C HIS A 121 3.80 -11.79 -32.57
N GLU A 122 4.74 -12.05 -33.49
CA GLU A 122 4.98 -13.37 -34.08
C GLU A 122 5.86 -14.29 -33.19
N SER A 123 6.71 -13.75 -32.30
CA SER A 123 7.52 -14.56 -31.35
C SER A 123 7.93 -13.77 -30.06
N PRO A 124 7.15 -13.87 -28.95
CA PRO A 124 7.47 -13.17 -27.69
C PRO A 124 8.52 -13.91 -26.82
N PRO A 125 9.46 -13.23 -26.11
CA PRO A 125 10.50 -13.89 -25.32
C PRO A 125 10.05 -14.29 -23.90
N ALA A 126 10.65 -15.36 -23.34
CA ALA A 126 10.30 -15.91 -22.02
C ALA A 126 10.83 -15.08 -20.83
N GLU A 127 9.96 -14.90 -19.83
CA GLU A 127 10.05 -13.95 -18.71
C GLU A 127 11.24 -14.13 -17.75
N TRP A 128 11.77 -15.35 -17.61
CA TRP A 128 12.94 -15.62 -16.78
C TRP A 128 14.24 -15.02 -17.34
N ARG A 129 14.32 -14.77 -18.65
CA ARG A 129 15.48 -14.11 -19.27
C ARG A 129 15.53 -12.60 -19.02
N SER A 130 14.39 -11.98 -18.72
CA SER A 130 14.29 -10.58 -18.31
C SER A 130 14.64 -10.38 -16.83
N VAL A 131 14.21 -11.30 -15.96
CA VAL A 131 14.43 -11.20 -14.50
C VAL A 131 15.86 -11.63 -14.10
N LEU A 132 16.43 -12.64 -14.77
CA LEU A 132 17.77 -13.15 -14.44
C LEU A 132 18.90 -12.49 -15.25
N ARG A 133 18.62 -11.51 -16.13
CA ARG A 133 19.66 -10.89 -16.97
C ARG A 133 20.81 -10.23 -16.18
N PRO A 134 20.60 -9.59 -15.01
CA PRO A 134 21.71 -9.05 -14.22
C PRO A 134 22.53 -10.14 -13.50
N LEU A 135 21.92 -11.29 -13.21
CA LEU A 135 22.50 -12.38 -12.41
C LEU A 135 23.16 -13.47 -13.27
N LEU A 136 22.75 -13.63 -14.54
CA LEU A 136 23.35 -14.60 -15.47
C LEU A 136 24.67 -14.13 -16.09
N ASN A 137 25.06 -12.88 -15.88
CA ASN A 137 26.34 -12.35 -16.37
C ASN A 137 27.36 -12.06 -15.25
N SER A 138 27.09 -12.48 -14.01
CA SER A 138 28.05 -12.37 -12.90
C SER A 138 28.47 -13.76 -12.40
N SER A 139 29.51 -14.33 -13.03
CA SER A 139 30.32 -15.41 -12.47
C SER A 139 31.62 -14.84 -11.88
N VAL A 140 31.90 -15.26 -10.65
CA VAL A 140 33.09 -14.96 -9.83
C VAL A 140 34.36 -15.61 -10.40
N THR A 141 35.48 -14.92 -10.24
CA THR A 141 36.84 -15.28 -10.67
C THR A 141 37.46 -16.44 -9.87
N THR A 142 38.14 -17.41 -10.52
CA THR A 142 39.48 -17.95 -10.14
C THR A 142 40.01 -18.98 -11.16
N SER A 143 41.34 -19.02 -11.28
CA SER A 143 42.17 -19.76 -12.25
C SER A 143 42.58 -21.18 -11.80
N ALA A 144 42.61 -22.17 -12.72
CA ALA A 144 43.70 -23.18 -12.90
C ALA A 144 43.36 -24.23 -14.00
N THR A 145 43.97 -24.10 -15.19
CA THR A 145 45.00 -24.99 -15.82
C THR A 145 44.46 -26.09 -16.76
N GLY A 146 44.76 -25.95 -18.07
CA GLY A 146 44.58 -27.05 -19.04
C GLY A 146 44.48 -26.69 -20.54
N SER A 147 45.38 -25.85 -21.05
CA SER A 147 45.79 -25.64 -22.46
C SER A 147 44.77 -25.70 -23.63
N SER A 148 44.54 -24.53 -24.28
CA SER A 148 44.99 -24.27 -25.67
C SER A 148 44.67 -22.83 -26.13
N GLY A 149 45.70 -21.96 -26.20
CA GLY A 149 45.89 -20.86 -27.18
C GLY A 149 44.93 -19.64 -27.24
N PRO A 150 45.41 -18.37 -27.39
CA PRO A 150 44.71 -17.18 -26.90
C PRO A 150 43.99 -16.33 -27.98
N SER A 151 42.88 -15.68 -27.61
CA SER A 151 42.37 -14.45 -28.24
C SER A 151 41.82 -13.52 -27.15
N ALA A 152 42.36 -12.30 -27.06
CA ALA A 152 42.39 -11.46 -25.87
C ALA A 152 41.05 -10.73 -25.57
N ALA A 153 40.41 -11.08 -24.44
CA ALA A 153 39.32 -10.32 -23.84
C ALA A 153 39.88 -9.09 -23.10
N THR A 154 39.38 -7.90 -23.42
CA THR A 154 39.86 -6.63 -22.84
C THR A 154 39.22 -6.43 -21.46
N LEU A 155 40.01 -6.55 -20.37
CA LEU A 155 39.57 -6.20 -19.01
C LEU A 155 39.05 -4.75 -18.95
N PRO A 156 38.03 -4.44 -18.11
CA PRO A 156 37.57 -3.06 -17.91
C PRO A 156 38.76 -2.19 -17.52
N ARG A 157 38.93 -1.05 -18.19
CA ARG A 157 40.14 -0.24 -18.00
C ARG A 157 40.05 0.45 -16.64
N PRO A 158 41.01 0.23 -15.73
CA PRO A 158 41.01 0.96 -14.46
C PRO A 158 41.21 2.45 -14.74
N LEU A 159 40.62 3.28 -13.88
CA LEU A 159 40.86 4.71 -13.85
C LEU A 159 41.81 5.06 -12.71
N ALA A 160 42.62 6.09 -12.93
CA ALA A 160 43.49 6.69 -11.93
C ALA A 160 43.31 8.20 -11.92
N LEU A 161 43.74 8.85 -10.84
CA LEU A 161 43.84 10.30 -10.75
C LEU A 161 45.29 10.70 -10.77
N ARG A 162 45.71 11.45 -11.80
CA ARG A 162 47.04 12.07 -11.82
C ARG A 162 46.98 13.46 -11.22
N PHE A 163 47.94 13.77 -10.37
CA PHE A 163 48.09 15.07 -9.74
C PHE A 163 49.32 15.78 -10.26
N ASP A 164 49.13 16.91 -10.91
CA ASP A 164 50.19 17.76 -11.43
C ASP A 164 50.39 18.95 -10.46
N LEU A 165 51.65 19.21 -10.11
CA LEU A 165 52.05 20.35 -9.28
C LEU A 165 52.71 21.41 -10.15
N GLU A 166 52.11 22.59 -10.19
CA GLU A 166 52.60 23.72 -10.95
C GLU A 166 52.97 24.88 -10.01
N ALA A 167 54.00 25.64 -10.39
CA ALA A 167 54.39 26.87 -9.76
C ALA A 167 53.96 28.07 -10.61
N GLY A 168 53.46 29.12 -9.97
CA GLY A 168 53.17 30.38 -10.64
C GLY A 168 54.47 31.08 -11.06
N THR A 169 54.62 31.42 -12.35
CA THR A 169 55.78 32.18 -12.84
C THR A 169 55.61 33.66 -12.48
N SER A 170 56.60 34.25 -11.81
CA SER A 170 56.61 35.68 -11.49
C SER A 170 56.90 36.51 -12.76
N GLY A 171 55.86 36.84 -13.53
CA GLY A 171 55.93 37.73 -14.69
C GLY A 171 54.96 38.90 -14.56
N THR A 172 55.49 40.13 -14.47
CA THR A 172 54.73 41.38 -14.48
C THR A 172 54.15 41.66 -15.88
N GLY A 173 52.99 41.09 -16.20
CA GLY A 173 52.31 41.33 -17.48
C GLY A 173 50.88 40.80 -17.47
N THR A 174 49.95 41.58 -18.03
CA THR A 174 48.47 41.46 -17.94
C THR A 174 47.84 40.27 -18.70
N SER A 175 48.57 39.18 -18.88
CA SER A 175 48.05 37.90 -19.41
C SER A 175 47.65 36.98 -18.24
N ARG A 176 46.42 36.45 -18.26
CA ARG A 176 45.96 35.44 -17.31
C ARG A 176 46.75 34.12 -17.53
N HIS A 177 47.66 33.85 -16.59
CA HIS A 177 48.15 32.53 -16.18
C HIS A 177 49.13 31.81 -17.11
N HIS A 178 50.42 32.17 -17.00
CA HIS A 178 51.51 31.21 -17.23
C HIS A 178 51.84 30.54 -15.88
N ARG A 179 51.63 29.22 -15.81
CA ARG A 179 52.12 28.34 -14.75
C ARG A 179 53.11 27.39 -15.38
N GLU A 180 54.13 27.00 -14.65
CA GLU A 180 55.10 26.01 -15.10
C GLU A 180 55.22 24.86 -14.11
N THR A 181 55.80 23.75 -14.54
CA THR A 181 55.97 22.57 -13.68
C THR A 181 56.81 22.93 -12.45
N ALA A 182 56.31 22.60 -11.25
CA ALA A 182 57.02 22.90 -10.01
C ALA A 182 58.35 22.12 -9.91
N THR A 183 59.36 22.74 -9.32
CA THR A 183 60.69 22.16 -9.08
C THR A 183 61.11 22.43 -7.64
N ALA A 184 62.14 21.71 -7.17
CA ALA A 184 62.83 22.00 -5.91
C ALA A 184 63.14 23.50 -5.74
N ALA A 185 63.65 24.16 -6.77
CA ALA A 185 63.92 25.60 -6.74
C ALA A 185 62.66 26.46 -6.51
N HIS A 186 61.51 26.04 -7.04
CA HIS A 186 60.22 26.71 -6.81
C HIS A 186 59.71 26.52 -5.38
N LEU A 187 59.93 25.34 -4.78
CA LEU A 187 59.61 25.08 -3.38
C LEU A 187 60.47 25.96 -2.46
N HIS A 188 61.79 25.95 -2.67
CA HIS A 188 62.76 26.73 -1.88
C HIS A 188 62.60 28.24 -2.03
N SER A 189 62.29 28.74 -3.23
CA SER A 189 62.02 30.18 -3.46
C SER A 189 60.67 30.62 -2.90
N GLY A 190 59.82 29.68 -2.47
CA GLY A 190 58.48 29.99 -2.04
C GLY A 190 57.62 30.53 -3.18
N ALA A 191 57.59 29.83 -4.32
CA ALA A 191 56.60 30.09 -5.37
C ALA A 191 55.18 29.63 -4.95
N GLU A 192 54.13 30.20 -5.57
CA GLU A 192 52.75 29.76 -5.39
C GLU A 192 52.51 28.42 -6.08
N LEU A 193 52.14 27.41 -5.30
CA LEU A 193 51.95 26.05 -5.78
C LEU A 193 50.48 25.77 -6.03
N TRP A 194 50.19 25.22 -7.20
CA TRP A 194 48.87 24.86 -7.68
C TRP A 194 48.82 23.37 -7.94
N LEU A 195 47.92 22.67 -7.26
CA LEU A 195 47.73 21.24 -7.41
C LEU A 195 46.49 20.98 -8.26
N GLY A 196 46.70 20.41 -9.44
CA GLY A 196 45.66 20.04 -10.38
C GLY A 196 45.50 18.53 -10.43
N MET A 197 44.29 18.02 -10.34
CA MET A 197 44.01 16.60 -10.55
C MET A 197 43.31 16.35 -11.88
N ARG A 198 43.61 15.22 -12.52
CA ARG A 198 42.96 14.80 -13.77
C ARG A 198 42.78 13.29 -13.89
N PRO A 199 41.70 12.82 -14.53
CA PRO A 199 41.47 11.40 -14.73
C PRO A 199 42.41 10.83 -15.80
N LEU A 200 42.90 9.61 -15.58
CA LEU A 200 43.66 8.81 -16.54
C LEU A 200 43.06 7.42 -16.65
N THR A 201 43.42 6.71 -17.73
CA THR A 201 43.08 5.31 -17.95
C THR A 201 44.29 4.52 -18.43
N ARG A 202 44.25 3.19 -18.34
CA ARG A 202 45.31 2.35 -18.92
C ARG A 202 45.17 2.22 -20.44
N GLY A 203 46.25 2.55 -21.15
CA GLY A 203 46.39 2.32 -22.57
C GLY A 203 46.63 0.84 -22.91
N ARG A 204 46.62 0.49 -24.21
CA ARG A 204 46.82 -0.89 -24.69
C ARG A 204 48.15 -1.54 -24.26
N LYS A 205 49.16 -0.73 -23.92
CA LYS A 205 50.48 -1.18 -23.44
C LYS A 205 50.57 -1.26 -21.90
N GLY A 206 49.46 -1.08 -21.18
CA GLY A 206 49.40 -1.11 -19.72
C GLY A 206 49.86 0.17 -19.01
N THR A 207 50.33 1.18 -19.74
CA THR A 207 50.74 2.48 -19.20
C THR A 207 49.54 3.40 -18.96
N TRP A 208 49.63 4.26 -17.93
CA TRP A 208 48.64 5.29 -17.66
C TRP A 208 48.70 6.39 -18.72
N ILE A 209 47.61 6.59 -19.46
CA ILE A 209 47.47 7.60 -20.51
C ILE A 209 46.24 8.45 -20.25
N LYS A 210 46.25 9.69 -20.75
CA LYS A 210 45.08 10.58 -20.71
C LYS A 210 43.92 10.03 -21.57
N GLY A 211 44.22 9.54 -22.77
CA GLY A 211 43.19 9.22 -23.76
C GLY A 211 42.30 10.43 -24.06
N ASP A 212 41.02 10.21 -24.31
CA ASP A 212 40.00 11.24 -24.50
C ASP A 212 39.30 11.65 -23.17
N LEU A 213 39.86 11.25 -22.02
CA LEU A 213 39.28 11.56 -20.72
C LEU A 213 39.46 13.03 -20.35
N SER A 214 38.35 13.64 -19.94
CA SER A 214 38.31 14.91 -19.23
C SER A 214 37.33 14.78 -18.07
N TRP A 215 37.32 15.73 -17.14
CA TRP A 215 36.38 15.70 -16.02
C TRP A 215 34.91 15.76 -16.47
N ARG A 216 34.62 16.36 -17.63
CA ARG A 216 33.29 16.31 -18.24
C ARG A 216 32.82 14.92 -18.63
N THR A 217 33.73 13.98 -18.86
CA THR A 217 33.38 12.57 -19.10
C THR A 217 32.54 12.00 -17.94
N PHE A 218 32.66 12.58 -16.74
CA PHE A 218 31.96 12.15 -15.53
C PHE A 218 30.74 13.02 -15.16
N GLU A 219 30.34 13.99 -16.01
CA GLU A 219 29.24 14.94 -15.78
C GLU A 219 27.85 14.28 -15.81
N PHE A 220 27.65 13.21 -16.59
CA PHE A 220 26.33 12.59 -16.82
C PHE A 220 26.26 11.06 -16.59
N ARG A 221 27.07 10.48 -15.68
CA ARG A 221 27.13 9.02 -15.40
C ARG A 221 27.29 8.10 -16.64
N LEU A 222 27.76 8.63 -17.76
CA LEU A 222 27.92 7.89 -19.03
C LEU A 222 29.22 7.06 -19.12
N ALA A 223 30.03 6.98 -18.07
CA ALA A 223 31.32 6.26 -18.08
C ALA A 223 31.19 4.72 -17.96
N GLY A 224 29.96 4.19 -17.88
CA GLY A 224 29.66 2.85 -17.36
C GLY A 224 29.90 1.64 -18.26
N ARG A 225 30.54 1.75 -19.44
CA ARG A 225 30.84 0.58 -20.29
C ARG A 225 32.32 0.38 -20.64
N GLU A 226 33.18 1.41 -20.56
CA GLU A 226 34.60 1.30 -20.96
C GLU A 226 35.58 1.23 -19.77
N TYR A 227 35.17 1.73 -18.60
CA TYR A 227 36.00 1.86 -17.42
C TYR A 227 35.45 1.09 -16.24
N ASP A 228 36.29 0.85 -15.23
CA ASP A 228 35.85 0.22 -13.99
C ASP A 228 34.65 0.99 -13.37
N PRO A 229 33.49 0.35 -13.14
CA PRO A 229 32.29 1.02 -12.67
C PRO A 229 32.44 1.69 -11.29
N ALA A 230 33.18 1.07 -10.37
CA ALA A 230 33.41 1.62 -9.04
C ALA A 230 34.30 2.87 -9.11
N HIS A 231 35.33 2.82 -9.96
CA HIS A 231 36.19 3.98 -10.20
C HIS A 231 35.43 5.12 -10.92
N GLY A 232 34.59 4.78 -11.91
CA GLY A 232 33.79 5.74 -12.65
C GLY A 232 32.78 6.46 -11.76
N GLU A 233 32.10 5.72 -10.89
CA GLU A 233 31.19 6.31 -9.89
C GLU A 233 31.94 7.25 -8.93
N ALA A 234 33.09 6.83 -8.43
CA ALA A 234 33.89 7.65 -7.52
C ALA A 234 34.34 8.97 -8.17
N LEU A 235 34.78 8.93 -9.44
CA LEU A 235 35.17 10.13 -10.19
C LEU A 235 33.96 11.03 -10.52
N THR A 236 32.78 10.48 -10.76
CA THR A 236 31.54 11.27 -10.89
C THR A 236 31.18 11.99 -9.59
N ARG A 237 31.28 11.31 -8.43
CA ARG A 237 31.06 11.93 -7.12
C ARG A 237 32.04 13.08 -6.87
N LEU A 238 33.32 12.85 -7.17
CA LEU A 238 34.37 13.87 -7.05
C LEU A 238 34.08 15.08 -7.97
N PHE A 239 33.72 14.83 -9.23
CA PHE A 239 33.40 15.90 -10.16
C PHE A 239 32.17 16.70 -9.72
N ALA A 240 31.13 16.04 -9.21
CA ALA A 240 29.94 16.71 -8.69
C ALA A 240 30.27 17.59 -7.48
N ALA A 241 31.05 17.08 -6.51
CA ALA A 241 31.49 17.85 -5.35
C ALA A 241 32.30 19.11 -5.74
N ALA A 242 33.06 19.02 -6.83
CA ALA A 242 33.85 20.13 -7.36
C ALA A 242 33.07 21.06 -8.32
N SER A 243 31.85 20.71 -8.76
CA SER A 243 31.09 21.47 -9.76
C SER A 243 30.19 22.54 -9.16
N VAL A 244 29.81 22.42 -7.88
CA VAL A 244 28.95 23.37 -7.15
C VAL A 244 29.53 24.80 -7.09
N GLU A 245 30.84 24.92 -7.17
CA GLU A 245 31.56 26.20 -7.02
C GLU A 245 32.00 26.79 -8.37
N ARG A 246 31.50 26.25 -9.49
CA ARG A 246 31.88 26.70 -10.83
C ARG A 246 30.69 27.26 -11.60
N SER A 247 30.90 28.43 -12.21
CA SER A 247 30.00 28.97 -13.22
C SER A 247 30.20 28.23 -14.54
N TYR A 248 29.11 27.79 -15.18
CA TYR A 248 29.08 27.01 -16.42
C TYR A 248 30.08 27.54 -17.47
N SER A 249 31.13 26.76 -17.77
CA SER A 249 32.00 27.00 -18.91
C SER A 249 31.71 25.98 -19.99
N SER A 250 31.70 26.37 -21.27
CA SER A 250 31.47 25.50 -22.42
C SER A 250 32.81 25.01 -23.00
N GLY A 251 33.42 23.98 -22.39
CA GLY A 251 34.67 23.38 -22.89
C GLY A 251 35.11 22.14 -22.09
N ALA A 252 36.03 21.33 -22.65
CA ALA A 252 36.60 20.17 -21.94
C ALA A 252 37.36 20.62 -20.69
N ILE A 253 37.10 19.97 -19.55
CA ILE A 253 37.72 20.32 -18.26
C ILE A 253 38.84 19.32 -18.00
N GLU A 254 40.07 19.70 -18.29
CA GLU A 254 41.20 18.76 -18.16
C GLU A 254 41.66 18.59 -16.72
N HIS A 255 41.75 19.67 -15.96
CA HIS A 255 42.21 19.66 -14.57
C HIS A 255 41.15 20.22 -13.63
N LEU A 256 41.02 19.61 -12.46
CA LEU A 256 40.42 20.25 -11.29
C LEU A 256 41.54 20.80 -10.42
N TRP A 257 41.58 22.11 -10.26
CA TRP A 257 42.54 22.76 -9.37
C TRP A 257 42.00 22.74 -7.94
N LEU A 258 42.63 21.96 -7.07
CA LEU A 258 42.15 21.78 -5.69
C LEU A 258 42.20 23.09 -4.92
N ASN A 259 43.15 23.97 -5.24
CA ASN A 259 43.28 25.30 -4.67
C ASN A 259 42.01 26.17 -4.82
N SER A 260 41.16 25.91 -5.82
CA SER A 260 39.93 26.67 -6.06
C SER A 260 38.67 26.05 -5.46
N ILE A 261 38.75 24.87 -4.86
CA ILE A 261 37.59 24.15 -4.32
C ILE A 261 37.52 24.37 -2.80
N THR A 262 36.39 24.86 -2.31
CA THR A 262 36.15 25.23 -0.91
C THR A 262 35.27 24.22 -0.17
N SER A 263 34.56 23.36 -0.90
CA SER A 263 33.66 22.35 -0.35
C SER A 263 34.41 21.24 0.40
N PRO A 264 34.05 20.94 1.67
CA PRO A 264 34.58 19.79 2.40
C PRO A 264 34.24 18.43 1.77
N LEU A 265 33.17 18.36 0.96
CA LEU A 265 32.72 17.11 0.31
C LEU A 265 33.73 16.56 -0.71
N LEU A 266 34.65 17.41 -1.20
CA LEU A 266 35.74 17.00 -2.07
C LEU A 266 36.60 15.92 -1.41
N TRP A 267 36.92 16.08 -0.12
CA TRP A 267 37.82 15.20 0.60
C TRP A 267 37.21 13.84 0.89
N GLN A 268 35.92 13.82 1.26
CA GLN A 268 35.17 12.57 1.40
C GLN A 268 35.10 11.83 0.05
N SER A 269 34.98 12.56 -1.05
CA SER A 269 34.95 11.98 -2.39
C SER A 269 36.31 11.43 -2.83
N LEU A 270 37.41 12.09 -2.47
CA LEU A 270 38.78 11.60 -2.71
C LEU A 270 39.06 10.32 -1.92
N GLU A 271 38.68 10.29 -0.64
CA GLU A 271 38.86 9.10 0.18
C GLU A 271 38.00 7.93 -0.33
N HIS A 272 36.77 8.22 -0.76
CA HIS A 272 35.92 7.22 -1.41
C HIS A 272 36.54 6.70 -2.72
N ALA A 273 37.15 7.56 -3.54
CA ALA A 273 37.85 7.12 -4.75
C ALA A 273 39.05 6.22 -4.43
N ARG A 274 39.83 6.55 -3.41
CA ARG A 274 40.94 5.72 -2.93
C ARG A 274 40.44 4.35 -2.43
N ALA A 275 39.37 4.33 -1.64
CA ALA A 275 38.75 3.10 -1.15
C ALA A 275 38.14 2.24 -2.26
N ALA A 276 37.64 2.88 -3.33
CA ALA A 276 37.12 2.22 -4.52
C ALA A 276 38.22 1.64 -5.44
N GLY A 277 39.51 1.83 -5.11
CA GLY A 277 40.64 1.30 -5.87
C GLY A 277 41.23 2.25 -6.93
N VAL A 278 40.79 3.51 -7.00
CA VAL A 278 41.36 4.51 -7.90
C VAL A 278 42.78 4.86 -7.45
N GLU A 279 43.77 4.58 -8.31
CA GLU A 279 45.17 4.87 -8.02
C GLU A 279 45.46 6.37 -8.11
N PHE A 280 46.20 6.92 -7.14
CA PHE A 280 46.64 8.30 -7.16
C PHE A 280 48.08 8.36 -7.66
N LEU A 281 48.27 9.00 -8.80
CA LEU A 281 49.52 8.99 -9.53
C LEU A 281 50.18 10.38 -9.47
N PRO A 282 51.49 10.44 -9.21
CA PRO A 282 52.24 11.68 -9.35
C PRO A 282 52.32 12.07 -10.82
N GLY A 283 52.15 13.36 -11.08
CA GLY A 283 52.21 13.98 -12.39
C GLY A 283 53.40 14.90 -12.54
N ALA A 284 53.30 15.86 -13.46
CA ALA A 284 54.35 16.84 -13.67
C ALA A 284 54.65 17.57 -12.34
N GLY A 285 55.94 17.63 -11.96
CA GLY A 285 56.39 18.33 -10.76
C GLY A 285 56.27 17.53 -9.46
N LEU A 286 55.88 16.25 -9.52
CA LEU A 286 55.81 15.35 -8.36
C LEU A 286 56.46 14.00 -8.66
N ALA A 287 57.14 13.44 -7.67
CA ALA A 287 57.60 12.05 -7.65
C ALA A 287 56.64 11.14 -6.87
N ALA A 288 55.87 11.68 -5.92
CA ALA A 288 54.87 10.93 -5.17
C ALA A 288 53.73 11.82 -4.67
N ILE A 289 52.59 11.20 -4.37
CA ILE A 289 51.43 11.85 -3.75
C ILE A 289 50.77 10.95 -2.71
N GLU A 290 50.46 11.50 -1.55
CA GLU A 290 49.87 10.78 -0.42
C GLU A 290 48.64 11.51 0.12
N LEU A 291 47.55 10.78 0.33
CA LEU A 291 46.39 11.27 1.09
C LEU A 291 46.50 10.74 2.52
N VAL A 292 46.61 11.64 3.49
CA VAL A 292 46.85 11.36 4.90
C VAL A 292 45.69 11.86 5.76
N GLY A 293 45.46 11.20 6.91
CA GLY A 293 44.32 11.50 7.77
C GLY A 293 44.52 12.77 8.59
N GLY A 294 43.52 13.65 8.59
CA GLY A 294 43.34 14.78 9.51
C GLY A 294 44.45 15.84 9.48
N GLY A 295 44.14 17.00 8.91
CA GLY A 295 44.94 18.21 9.04
C GLY A 295 44.34 19.17 10.07
N GLU A 296 45.20 20.00 10.67
CA GLU A 296 44.78 21.15 11.45
C GLU A 296 45.51 22.40 10.93
N VAL A 297 44.81 23.53 11.00
CA VAL A 297 45.38 24.84 10.72
C VAL A 297 45.15 25.75 11.91
N GLY A 298 46.14 26.56 12.19
CA GLY A 298 46.20 27.44 13.34
C GLY A 298 47.08 28.65 13.06
N LEU A 299 47.32 29.43 14.10
CA LEU A 299 48.33 30.47 14.13
C LEU A 299 49.30 30.18 15.26
N ASP A 300 50.58 30.41 15.03
CA ASP A 300 51.60 30.38 16.05
C ASP A 300 52.08 31.81 16.33
N LEU A 301 52.20 32.15 17.61
CA LEU A 301 52.64 33.45 18.09
C LEU A 301 54.03 33.30 18.70
N GLN A 302 55.01 33.96 18.07
CA GLN A 302 56.40 33.93 18.51
C GLN A 302 56.94 35.34 18.69
N THR A 303 57.85 35.53 19.63
CA THR A 303 58.59 36.79 19.78
C THR A 303 59.99 36.64 19.19
N ARG A 304 60.39 37.51 18.24
CA ARG A 304 61.73 37.45 17.62
C ARG A 304 62.55 38.73 17.77
N GLY A 305 63.87 38.54 17.87
CA GLY A 305 64.89 39.61 17.88
C GLY A 305 65.00 40.36 19.21
N PRO A 306 66.04 41.21 19.36
CA PRO A 306 66.24 42.03 20.57
C PRO A 306 65.16 43.11 20.77
N SER A 307 64.36 43.42 19.72
CA SER A 307 63.23 44.36 19.76
C SER A 307 61.92 43.76 20.29
N GLN A 308 61.85 42.45 20.56
CA GLN A 308 60.63 41.74 21.00
C GLN A 308 59.39 41.96 20.11
N GLU A 309 59.57 41.92 18.79
CA GLU A 309 58.45 41.96 17.85
C GLU A 309 57.63 40.67 17.91
N LEU A 310 56.30 40.81 17.97
CA LEU A 310 55.37 39.68 17.96
C LEU A 310 55.10 39.26 16.51
N GLN A 311 55.44 38.03 16.18
CA GLN A 311 55.22 37.43 14.88
C GLN A 311 54.03 36.48 14.96
N VAL A 312 53.05 36.70 14.08
CA VAL A 312 51.89 35.83 13.89
C VAL A 312 52.10 35.04 12.59
N THR A 313 52.33 33.74 12.72
CA THR A 313 52.62 32.84 11.60
C THR A 313 51.51 31.81 11.43
N PRO A 314 51.13 31.44 10.19
CA PRO A 314 50.28 30.28 9.97
C PRO A 314 50.97 29.01 10.47
N ARG A 315 50.23 28.20 11.23
CA ARG A 315 50.66 26.88 11.69
C ARG A 315 49.81 25.84 10.98
N ILE A 316 50.46 24.85 10.38
CA ILE A 316 49.79 23.73 9.74
C ILE A 316 50.36 22.45 10.33
N SER A 317 49.49 21.54 10.73
CA SER A 317 49.85 20.21 11.20
C SER A 317 49.07 19.13 10.45
N ILE A 318 49.72 17.99 10.27
CA ILE A 318 49.14 16.80 9.66
C ILE A 318 49.36 15.65 10.63
N GLY A 319 48.29 14.94 11.01
CA GLY A 319 48.37 13.86 12.01
C GLY A 319 48.96 14.30 13.35
N GLY A 320 48.72 15.55 13.75
CA GLY A 320 49.24 16.15 14.99
C GLY A 320 50.69 16.62 14.94
N ARG A 321 51.41 16.47 13.82
CA ARG A 321 52.79 16.95 13.66
C ARG A 321 52.83 18.25 12.83
N PRO A 322 53.53 19.30 13.29
CA PRO A 322 53.67 20.53 12.52
C PRO A 322 54.49 20.27 11.25
N VAL A 323 54.07 20.89 10.14
CA VAL A 323 54.74 20.81 8.83
C VAL A 323 55.23 22.20 8.43
N GLU A 324 56.54 22.34 8.18
CA GLU A 324 57.17 23.65 7.94
C GLU A 324 56.77 24.27 6.60
N GLN A 325 56.53 23.44 5.57
CA GLN A 325 56.18 23.87 4.21
C GLN A 325 54.69 23.67 3.89
N GLY A 326 53.88 23.38 4.91
CA GLY A 326 52.45 23.18 4.79
C GLY A 326 51.73 24.43 4.29
N ARG A 327 50.71 24.23 3.47
CA ARG A 327 49.89 25.27 2.85
C ARG A 327 48.42 24.93 2.95
N LEU A 328 47.56 25.94 3.05
CA LEU A 328 46.13 25.75 2.91
C LEU A 328 45.80 25.42 1.44
N LEU A 329 45.03 24.36 1.22
CA LEU A 329 44.54 23.95 -0.08
C LEU A 329 43.03 24.20 -0.14
N GLY A 330 42.64 25.25 -0.88
CA GLY A 330 41.25 25.67 -0.95
C GLY A 330 40.77 26.24 0.38
N ALA A 331 39.68 25.67 0.92
CA ALA A 331 39.17 26.06 2.24
C ALA A 331 39.20 24.96 3.29
N SER A 332 39.30 23.71 2.87
CA SER A 332 38.96 22.56 3.72
C SER A 332 40.04 21.48 3.71
N GLY A 333 41.23 21.76 3.20
CA GLY A 333 42.36 20.85 3.28
C GLY A 333 43.70 21.55 3.29
N VAL A 334 44.74 20.76 3.47
CA VAL A 334 46.13 21.20 3.54
C VAL A 334 46.99 20.41 2.57
N LEU A 335 48.01 21.09 2.03
CA LEU A 335 49.02 20.55 1.14
C LEU A 335 50.38 20.78 1.79
N ASP A 336 51.10 19.71 2.09
CA ASP A 336 52.51 19.73 2.46
C ASP A 336 53.32 19.22 1.27
N VAL A 337 54.41 19.92 0.91
CA VAL A 337 55.30 19.50 -0.19
C VAL A 337 56.71 19.39 0.35
N GLU A 338 57.25 18.18 0.31
CA GLU A 338 58.58 17.83 0.79
C GLU A 338 59.49 17.54 -0.40
N GLU A 339 60.75 17.99 -0.32
CA GLU A 339 61.78 17.59 -1.28
C GLU A 339 62.46 16.29 -0.82
N LEU A 340 62.43 15.29 -1.69
CA LEU A 340 63.13 14.02 -1.56
C LEU A 340 64.54 14.13 -2.17
N ALA A 341 65.34 13.07 -2.03
CA ALA A 341 66.64 12.99 -2.70
C ALA A 341 66.51 13.17 -4.22
N GLU A 342 67.53 13.78 -4.85
CA GLU A 342 67.57 14.07 -6.31
C GLU A 342 66.59 15.15 -6.82
N GLU A 343 66.29 16.17 -6.02
CA GLU A 343 65.41 17.32 -6.39
C GLU A 343 63.96 16.92 -6.74
N GLN A 344 63.51 15.76 -6.25
CA GLN A 344 62.17 15.22 -6.47
C GLN A 344 61.18 15.69 -5.40
N LEU A 345 59.91 15.94 -5.74
CA LEU A 345 58.92 16.47 -4.80
C LEU A 345 57.84 15.45 -4.42
N LEU A 346 57.51 15.34 -3.13
CA LEU A 346 56.38 14.57 -2.60
C LEU A 346 55.29 15.52 -2.11
N ALA A 347 54.04 15.32 -2.53
CA ALA A 347 52.88 16.06 -2.02
C ALA A 347 52.06 15.22 -1.04
N ARG A 348 51.85 15.71 0.18
CA ARG A 348 50.91 15.15 1.17
C ARG A 348 49.67 16.02 1.29
N LEU A 349 48.51 15.38 1.20
CA LEU A 349 47.20 16.03 1.28
C LEU A 349 46.46 15.57 2.55
N ALA A 350 45.94 16.51 3.33
CA ALA A 350 45.11 16.16 4.49
C ALA A 350 43.81 16.99 4.54
N PRO A 351 42.67 16.38 4.86
CA PRO A 351 41.41 17.11 5.04
C PRO A 351 41.36 17.81 6.40
N LEU A 352 40.76 19.00 6.44
CA LEU A 352 40.42 19.70 7.67
C LEU A 352 39.06 19.24 8.20
N SER A 353 38.89 19.24 9.52
CA SER A 353 37.62 18.92 10.18
C SER A 353 36.51 19.94 9.88
N ALA A 354 36.88 21.18 9.56
CA ALA A 354 35.97 22.24 9.15
C ALA A 354 36.59 23.13 8.07
N ALA A 355 35.75 23.75 7.24
CA ALA A 355 36.21 24.72 6.26
C ALA A 355 36.67 26.01 6.94
N VAL A 356 37.86 26.47 6.58
CA VAL A 356 38.45 27.74 7.04
C VAL A 356 37.57 28.91 6.61
N PRO A 357 37.12 29.75 7.55
CA PRO A 357 36.35 30.96 7.25
C PRO A 357 37.09 31.89 6.29
N ARG A 358 36.37 32.49 5.33
CA ARG A 358 36.97 33.35 4.30
C ARG A 358 37.81 34.50 4.88
N ALA A 359 37.38 35.06 6.02
CA ALA A 359 38.09 36.15 6.71
C ALA A 359 39.49 35.74 7.19
N LEU A 360 39.68 34.47 7.55
CA LEU A 360 40.94 33.95 8.07
C LEU A 360 41.89 33.46 6.96
N ARG A 361 41.35 33.10 5.79
CA ARG A 361 42.15 32.58 4.67
C ARG A 361 43.27 33.53 4.27
N THR A 362 43.02 34.83 4.22
CA THR A 362 44.06 35.82 3.87
C THR A 362 45.26 35.76 4.81
N LEU A 363 45.01 35.51 6.11
CA LEU A 363 46.06 35.39 7.12
C LEU A 363 46.81 34.04 6.99
N LEU A 364 46.08 32.94 6.80
CA LEU A 364 46.66 31.60 6.65
C LEU A 364 47.40 31.38 5.31
N HIS A 365 47.13 32.17 4.27
CA HIS A 365 47.87 32.13 3.00
C HIS A 365 49.16 32.97 3.03
N ARG A 366 49.43 33.72 4.11
CA ARG A 366 50.66 34.54 4.20
C ARG A 366 51.88 33.65 4.35
N ARG A 367 52.95 33.99 3.61
CA ARG A 367 54.27 33.35 3.75
C ARG A 367 55.18 34.06 4.74
N GLN A 368 55.04 35.39 4.80
CA GLN A 368 55.79 36.20 5.73
C GLN A 368 54.96 36.38 7.00
N PRO A 369 55.59 36.22 8.19
CA PRO A 369 54.93 36.49 9.44
C PRO A 369 54.25 37.86 9.41
N LEU A 370 53.04 37.94 9.95
CA LEU A 370 52.47 39.24 10.26
C LEU A 370 53.24 39.75 11.49
N VAL A 371 54.03 40.81 11.29
CA VAL A 371 54.81 41.43 12.36
C VAL A 371 53.95 42.49 13.04
N VAL A 372 53.69 42.30 14.32
CA VAL A 372 53.06 43.27 15.22
C VAL A 372 54.17 44.00 15.96
N PRO A 373 54.30 45.33 15.79
CA PRO A 373 55.32 46.12 16.47
C PRO A 373 55.20 45.99 18.00
N PRO A 374 56.29 46.14 18.77
CA PRO A 374 56.27 45.96 20.23
C PRO A 374 55.27 46.88 20.94
N ALA A 375 55.06 48.09 20.41
CA ALA A 375 54.11 49.07 20.95
C ALA A 375 52.64 48.62 20.84
N ASP A 376 52.31 47.75 19.88
CA ASP A 376 50.94 47.30 19.59
C ASP A 376 50.67 45.88 20.14
N ARG A 377 51.65 45.26 20.82
CA ARG A 377 51.58 43.88 21.31
C ARG A 377 50.44 43.67 22.31
N GLU A 378 50.31 44.56 23.29
CA GLU A 378 49.28 44.45 24.33
C GLU A 378 47.88 44.63 23.74
N ALA A 379 47.70 45.66 22.89
CA ALA A 379 46.45 45.88 22.16
C ALA A 379 46.09 44.68 21.25
N PHE A 380 47.08 44.04 20.64
CA PHE A 380 46.86 42.82 19.85
C PHE A 380 46.36 41.66 20.71
N LEU A 381 46.96 41.43 21.90
CA LEU A 381 46.55 40.35 22.81
C LEU A 381 45.19 40.60 23.49
N GLU A 382 44.78 41.85 23.68
CA GLU A 382 43.48 42.17 24.27
C GLU A 382 42.35 42.20 23.24
N VAL A 383 42.60 42.73 22.04
CA VAL A 383 41.53 43.00 21.05
C VAL A 383 41.49 41.95 19.96
N ALA A 384 42.64 41.63 19.37
CA ALA A 384 42.70 40.74 18.20
C ALA A 384 42.78 39.26 18.60
N TYR A 385 43.56 38.92 19.63
CA TYR A 385 43.76 37.54 20.06
C TYR A 385 42.46 36.81 20.45
N PRO A 386 41.52 37.38 21.25
CA PRO A 386 40.26 36.69 21.57
C PRO A 386 39.42 36.38 20.33
N GLN A 387 39.40 37.29 19.35
CA GLN A 387 38.68 37.10 18.10
C GLN A 387 39.36 36.05 17.20
N LEU A 388 40.69 36.06 17.12
CA LEU A 388 41.45 35.09 16.35
C LEU A 388 41.36 33.69 16.98
N ARG A 389 41.41 33.59 18.31
CA ARG A 389 41.25 32.33 19.06
C ARG A 389 39.86 31.73 18.88
N ALA A 390 38.83 32.57 18.73
CA ALA A 390 37.48 32.12 18.42
C ALA A 390 37.31 31.62 16.97
N LEU A 391 38.29 31.85 16.10
CA LEU A 391 38.26 31.48 14.67
C LEU A 391 39.26 30.39 14.29
N THR A 392 40.41 30.29 14.97
CA THR A 392 41.41 29.23 14.75
C THR A 392 42.22 28.91 16.00
N THR A 393 42.87 27.74 16.00
CA THR A 393 43.73 27.33 17.11
C THR A 393 44.94 28.27 17.15
N ILE A 394 45.23 28.85 18.31
CA ILE A 394 46.40 29.71 18.51
C ILE A 394 47.33 29.06 19.53
N THR A 395 48.58 28.89 19.16
CA THR A 395 49.63 28.36 20.03
C THR A 395 50.82 29.32 20.12
N SER A 396 51.72 29.04 21.07
CA SER A 396 53.07 29.61 21.12
C SER A 396 54.00 28.42 21.31
N ASP A 397 54.40 27.80 20.20
CA ASP A 397 55.12 26.52 20.19
C ASP A 397 56.52 26.65 20.83
N ASP A 398 57.11 27.85 20.83
CA ASP A 398 58.39 28.17 21.47
C ASP A 398 58.25 28.69 22.92
N GLY A 399 57.02 28.84 23.42
CA GLY A 399 56.72 29.38 24.74
C GLY A 399 57.10 30.84 24.95
N SER A 400 57.42 31.58 23.89
CA SER A 400 57.86 32.98 23.97
C SER A 400 56.71 33.97 24.24
N VAL A 401 55.46 33.53 24.10
CA VAL A 401 54.25 34.32 24.35
C VAL A 401 53.33 33.57 25.31
N GLU A 402 53.06 34.17 26.47
CA GLU A 402 52.08 33.64 27.43
C GLU A 402 50.66 33.96 26.94
N LEU A 403 49.89 32.92 26.61
CA LEU A 403 48.54 33.06 26.06
C LEU A 403 47.49 33.05 27.18
N PRO A 404 46.56 34.03 27.25
CA PRO A 404 45.51 34.08 28.28
C PRO A 404 44.62 32.81 28.32
N ALA A 405 44.40 32.23 29.52
CA ALA A 405 43.57 31.04 29.71
C ALA A 405 42.07 31.35 29.46
N ALA A 406 41.32 30.44 28.80
CA ALA A 406 39.88 30.63 28.59
C ALA A 406 39.08 30.16 29.80
N ARG A 407 38.04 30.89 30.16
CA ARG A 407 36.97 30.39 31.03
C ARG A 407 36.21 29.24 30.33
N ARG A 408 35.92 28.16 31.08
CA ARG A 408 35.16 27.01 30.57
C ARG A 408 33.71 27.40 30.25
N PRO A 409 33.09 26.81 29.22
CA PRO A 409 31.71 27.11 28.86
C PRO A 409 30.73 26.55 29.89
N THR A 410 29.63 27.28 30.13
CA THR A 410 28.52 26.88 31.01
C THR A 410 27.28 26.52 30.19
N LEU A 411 26.54 25.51 30.63
CA LEU A 411 25.27 25.13 30.02
C LEU A 411 24.19 26.06 30.54
N HIS A 412 23.61 26.88 29.67
CA HIS A 412 22.61 27.87 30.01
C HIS A 412 21.19 27.37 29.66
N LEU A 413 20.34 27.24 30.67
CA LEU A 413 18.92 26.95 30.59
C LEU A 413 18.10 28.23 30.78
N SER A 414 17.36 28.64 29.75
CA SER A 414 16.32 29.67 29.89
C SER A 414 14.96 29.00 30.07
N ALA A 415 14.34 29.19 31.24
CA ALA A 415 13.05 28.65 31.64
C ALA A 415 11.99 29.76 31.72
N GLY A 416 11.18 29.89 30.67
CA GLY A 416 10.15 30.93 30.53
C GLY A 416 8.74 30.45 30.84
N TYR A 417 8.20 30.85 31.99
CA TYR A 417 6.82 30.59 32.39
C TYR A 417 5.84 31.53 31.66
N ALA A 418 4.87 30.94 30.97
CA ALA A 418 3.79 31.64 30.29
C ALA A 418 2.42 31.29 30.90
N SER A 419 1.37 32.00 30.48
CA SER A 419 0.00 31.73 30.91
C SER A 419 -0.47 30.32 30.51
N GLY A 420 -1.25 29.67 31.37
CA GLY A 420 -1.88 28.37 31.08
C GLY A 420 -0.96 27.17 31.31
N ASP A 421 -0.18 27.19 32.39
CA ASP A 421 0.74 26.12 32.83
C ASP A 421 1.72 25.69 31.72
N ARG A 422 2.21 26.66 30.95
CA ARG A 422 3.19 26.47 29.86
C ARG A 422 4.57 26.96 30.28
N LEU A 423 5.58 26.18 29.95
CA LEU A 423 6.97 26.47 30.24
C LEU A 423 7.80 26.24 28.98
N SER A 424 8.51 27.28 28.53
CA SER A 424 9.47 27.18 27.43
C SER A 424 10.86 26.97 28.01
N LEU A 425 11.50 25.86 27.66
CA LEU A 425 12.89 25.58 27.99
C LEU A 425 13.77 25.79 26.75
N ARG A 426 14.82 26.58 26.88
CA ARG A 426 15.83 26.74 25.82
C ARG A 426 17.21 26.46 26.39
N TRP A 427 17.90 25.51 25.76
CA TRP A 427 19.24 25.10 26.10
C TRP A 427 20.26 25.73 25.17
N SER A 428 21.38 26.18 25.73
CA SER A 428 22.46 26.81 24.96
C SER A 428 23.76 26.74 25.73
N TRP A 429 24.87 26.85 25.03
CA TRP A 429 26.19 26.97 25.63
C TRP A 429 26.59 28.44 25.71
N ARG A 430 26.95 28.92 26.91
CA ARG A 430 27.54 30.23 27.08
C ARG A 430 29.06 30.09 27.19
N TYR A 431 29.75 30.66 26.22
CA TYR A 431 31.19 30.85 26.23
C TYR A 431 31.46 32.28 26.63
N HIS A 432 32.42 32.52 27.53
CA HIS A 432 32.58 33.83 28.16
C HIS A 432 33.60 34.76 27.45
N GLU A 433 34.43 34.21 26.56
CA GLU A 433 35.58 34.92 25.96
C GLU A 433 35.81 34.51 24.49
N PRO A 434 35.21 35.20 23.51
CA PRO A 434 34.21 36.26 23.64
C PRO A 434 32.86 35.74 24.17
N ASP A 435 32.07 36.59 24.83
CA ASP A 435 30.71 36.23 25.29
C ASP A 435 29.86 35.85 24.09
N ARG A 436 29.58 34.55 23.95
CA ARG A 436 28.79 33.99 22.84
C ARG A 436 27.90 32.89 23.36
N GLN A 437 26.65 32.92 22.92
CA GLN A 437 25.68 31.87 23.16
C GLN A 437 25.62 31.00 21.91
N LEU A 438 26.02 29.74 22.05
CA LEU A 438 26.05 28.76 20.96
C LEU A 438 24.95 27.71 21.18
N PRO A 439 24.31 27.20 20.11
CA PRO A 439 23.31 26.18 20.29
C PRO A 439 23.87 24.79 20.57
N MET A 440 23.05 23.97 21.23
CA MET A 440 23.45 22.66 21.75
C MET A 440 23.63 21.60 20.64
N ASP A 441 22.90 21.71 19.53
CA ASP A 441 22.86 20.75 18.42
C ASP A 441 23.98 20.94 17.39
N GLN A 442 24.54 22.14 17.29
CA GLN A 442 25.59 22.47 16.34
C GLN A 442 26.96 21.93 16.76
N ARG A 443 27.17 20.62 16.64
CA ARG A 443 28.44 19.93 16.97
C ARG A 443 29.62 20.25 16.03
N HIS A 444 29.41 21.08 15.01
CA HIS A 444 30.44 21.46 14.03
C HIS A 444 30.81 22.93 14.19
N GLY A 445 32.08 23.16 14.52
CA GLY A 445 32.70 24.47 14.63
C GLY A 445 34.06 24.27 15.29
N ALA A 446 35.12 24.79 14.68
CA ALA A 446 36.39 24.88 15.39
C ALA A 446 36.14 25.73 16.67
N HIS A 447 36.72 25.35 17.81
CA HIS A 447 36.67 26.07 19.11
C HIS A 447 35.51 25.76 20.05
N ARG A 448 34.99 24.52 20.06
CA ARG A 448 34.16 24.00 21.17
C ARG A 448 34.95 23.01 22.03
N ASP A 449 34.78 23.07 23.35
CA ASP A 449 35.33 22.06 24.27
C ASP A 449 34.37 20.88 24.37
N LEU A 450 34.33 20.06 23.30
CA LEU A 450 33.34 18.98 23.16
C LEU A 450 33.42 17.96 24.30
N ALA A 451 34.60 17.71 24.85
CA ALA A 451 34.78 16.76 25.95
C ALA A 451 34.14 17.28 27.25
N HIS A 452 34.33 18.57 27.57
CA HIS A 452 33.66 19.21 28.70
C HIS A 452 32.15 19.32 28.48
N GLU A 453 31.73 19.69 27.27
CA GLU A 453 30.31 19.79 26.92
C GLU A 453 29.58 18.45 27.05
N GLU A 454 30.16 17.35 26.56
CA GLU A 454 29.58 16.02 26.68
C GLU A 454 29.46 15.55 28.14
N ALA A 455 30.44 15.89 28.98
CA ALA A 455 30.39 15.55 30.41
C ALA A 455 29.25 16.27 31.14
N VAL A 456 29.09 17.58 30.91
CA VAL A 456 28.02 18.38 31.53
C VAL A 456 26.64 17.99 30.99
N ILE A 457 26.52 17.67 29.69
CA ILE A 457 25.27 17.15 29.12
C ILE A 457 24.90 15.81 29.76
N ALA A 458 25.86 14.89 29.92
CA ALA A 458 25.59 13.59 30.54
C ALA A 458 25.11 13.73 31.99
N GLU A 459 25.67 14.67 32.74
CA GLU A 459 25.25 15.00 34.10
C GLU A 459 23.82 15.57 34.13
N ALA A 460 23.51 16.58 33.30
CA ALA A 460 22.18 17.16 33.23
C ALA A 460 21.12 16.17 32.68
N MET A 461 21.50 15.26 31.77
CA MET A 461 20.62 14.19 31.25
C MET A 461 20.16 13.20 32.33
N SER A 462 20.90 13.08 33.44
CA SER A 462 20.50 12.24 34.57
C SER A 462 19.28 12.79 35.33
N LEU A 463 19.04 14.10 35.26
CA LEU A 463 17.93 14.80 35.91
C LEU A 463 16.77 15.06 34.95
N TRP A 464 17.06 15.38 33.68
CA TRP A 464 16.05 15.64 32.65
C TRP A 464 16.50 15.17 31.27
N PRO A 465 15.67 14.47 30.47
CA PRO A 465 16.03 14.06 29.12
C PRO A 465 16.18 15.28 28.20
N LEU A 466 17.43 15.73 28.04
CA LEU A 466 17.79 16.84 27.17
C LEU A 466 17.63 16.48 25.70
N SER A 467 16.93 17.32 24.93
CA SER A 467 16.92 17.26 23.47
C SER A 467 17.91 18.26 22.88
N PRO A 468 18.98 17.83 22.18
CA PRO A 468 19.91 18.72 21.51
C PRO A 468 19.25 19.23 20.22
N THR A 469 18.40 20.23 20.36
CA THR A 469 17.74 20.92 19.24
C THR A 469 17.74 22.43 19.47
N ASP A 470 17.91 23.21 18.39
CA ASP A 470 17.75 24.66 18.39
C ASP A 470 16.34 25.15 18.77
N THR A 471 15.34 24.28 18.69
CA THR A 471 13.95 24.60 19.01
C THR A 471 13.72 24.59 20.52
N PRO A 472 13.06 25.63 21.09
CA PRO A 472 12.65 25.61 22.49
C PRO A 472 11.73 24.42 22.76
N GLU A 473 12.02 23.69 23.83
CA GLU A 473 11.16 22.63 24.33
C GLU A 473 9.98 23.29 25.06
N LEU A 474 8.77 23.02 24.58
CA LEU A 474 7.55 23.58 25.16
C LEU A 474 6.90 22.52 26.05
N LEU A 475 7.01 22.71 27.36
CA LEU A 475 6.29 21.94 28.35
C LEU A 475 4.91 22.57 28.59
N SER A 476 3.92 21.73 28.86
CA SER A 476 2.57 22.18 29.20
C SER A 476 1.90 21.24 30.19
N GLY A 477 1.07 21.80 31.07
CA GLY A 477 0.28 21.01 32.01
C GLY A 477 1.16 20.28 33.03
N THR A 478 1.03 18.96 33.09
CA THR A 478 1.73 18.12 34.08
C THR A 478 3.24 18.07 33.88
N ASP A 479 3.73 18.17 32.64
CA ASP A 479 5.17 18.21 32.38
C ASP A 479 5.80 19.50 32.95
N THR A 480 5.08 20.62 32.86
CA THR A 480 5.46 21.87 33.54
C THR A 480 5.49 21.65 35.05
N ALA A 481 4.44 21.06 35.63
CA ALA A 481 4.35 20.81 37.07
C ALA A 481 5.52 19.96 37.59
N ARG A 482 5.82 18.85 36.90
CA ARG A 482 6.89 17.93 37.28
C ARG A 482 8.25 18.60 37.18
N PHE A 483 8.54 19.28 36.07
CA PHE A 483 9.81 19.97 35.87
C PHE A 483 10.01 21.09 36.90
N THR A 484 8.96 21.85 37.17
CA THR A 484 8.96 22.94 38.14
C THR A 484 9.19 22.45 39.57
N GLU A 485 8.54 21.38 40.02
CA GLU A 485 8.63 20.94 41.42
C GLU A 485 9.82 20.02 41.71
N HIS A 486 10.28 19.23 40.73
CA HIS A 486 11.23 18.13 40.98
C HIS A 486 12.55 18.21 40.22
N VAL A 487 12.74 19.17 39.30
CA VAL A 487 13.90 19.14 38.38
C VAL A 487 14.61 20.48 38.29
N LEU A 488 13.87 21.60 38.24
CA LEU A 488 14.44 22.92 38.01
C LEU A 488 15.46 23.34 39.07
N ASP A 489 15.17 23.08 40.35
CA ASP A 489 16.05 23.48 41.46
C ASP A 489 17.31 22.58 41.53
N ASP A 490 17.19 21.30 41.17
CA ASP A 490 18.32 20.37 41.10
C ASP A 490 19.25 20.71 39.92
N LEU A 491 18.71 21.11 38.77
CA LEU A 491 19.50 21.60 37.63
C LEU A 491 20.23 22.91 37.97
N ALA A 492 19.60 23.81 38.72
CA ALA A 492 20.21 25.07 39.15
C ALA A 492 21.33 24.88 40.18
N ALA A 493 21.42 23.71 40.82
CA ALA A 493 22.45 23.37 41.79
C ALA A 493 23.74 22.82 41.15
N LEU A 494 23.76 22.54 39.85
CA LEU A 494 24.94 22.01 39.15
C LEU A 494 25.98 23.12 38.87
N ASP A 495 27.25 22.87 39.20
CA ASP A 495 28.36 23.85 39.11
C ASP A 495 28.60 24.43 37.69
N HIS A 496 28.15 23.73 36.65
CA HIS A 496 28.36 24.10 35.24
C HIS A 496 27.06 24.40 34.49
N VAL A 497 25.95 24.59 35.22
CA VAL A 497 24.64 24.93 34.66
C VAL A 497 24.18 26.29 35.20
N GLU A 498 23.84 27.20 34.30
CA GLU A 498 23.22 28.48 34.64
C GLU A 498 21.74 28.43 34.27
N VAL A 499 20.86 28.69 35.24
CA VAL A 499 19.42 28.69 35.03
C VAL A 499 18.87 30.11 35.12
N GLU A 500 18.28 30.59 34.03
CA GLU A 500 17.56 31.86 33.97
C GLU A 500 16.05 31.58 33.96
N VAL A 501 15.35 31.99 35.02
CA VAL A 501 13.90 31.86 35.11
C VAL A 501 13.22 33.18 34.77
N THR A 502 12.30 33.17 33.81
CA THR A 502 11.46 34.32 33.46
C THR A 502 9.98 33.98 33.62
N GLY A 503 9.16 34.95 34.01
CA GLY A 503 7.73 34.74 34.28
C GLY A 503 7.41 34.33 35.72
N THR A 504 6.16 33.90 35.97
CA THR A 504 5.67 33.54 37.31
C THR A 504 5.62 32.01 37.48
N ARG A 505 6.47 31.45 38.34
CA ARG A 505 6.43 30.04 38.75
C ARG A 505 5.15 29.80 39.58
N HIS A 506 4.32 28.86 39.16
CA HIS A 506 3.14 28.40 39.91
C HIS A 506 3.51 27.27 40.87
N ALA A 507 2.78 27.16 41.98
CA ALA A 507 2.91 26.03 42.90
C ALA A 507 2.01 24.89 42.45
N TYR A 508 2.58 23.72 42.20
CA TYR A 508 1.85 22.51 41.82
C TYR A 508 1.83 21.52 42.98
N ARG A 509 0.81 20.65 43.05
CA ARG A 509 0.71 19.61 44.08
C ARG A 509 0.28 18.29 43.48
N GLU A 510 1.01 17.22 43.78
CA GLU A 510 0.62 15.86 43.43
C GLU A 510 -0.45 15.32 44.41
N LEU A 511 -1.44 14.59 43.88
CA LEU A 511 -2.38 13.78 44.66
C LEU A 511 -1.92 12.32 44.55
N ASP A 512 -1.65 11.69 45.69
CA ASP A 512 -1.08 10.33 45.78
C ASP A 512 -2.03 9.30 46.41
N GLY A 513 -3.26 9.71 46.75
CA GLY A 513 -4.30 8.79 47.25
C GLY A 513 -4.91 7.86 46.19
N ASP A 514 -5.44 6.72 46.63
CA ASP A 514 -6.09 5.74 45.75
C ASP A 514 -7.39 6.28 45.12
N PRO A 515 -7.60 6.13 43.80
CA PRO A 515 -8.84 6.50 43.13
C PRO A 515 -9.98 5.56 43.51
N ARG A 516 -11.15 6.14 43.86
CA ARG A 516 -12.41 5.42 44.03
C ARG A 516 -13.33 5.62 42.85
N VAL A 517 -13.87 4.54 42.30
CA VAL A 517 -14.72 4.56 41.09
C VAL A 517 -16.16 4.14 41.44
N ARG A 518 -17.12 5.04 41.24
CA ARG A 518 -18.55 4.82 41.46
C ARG A 518 -19.32 4.97 40.14
N ILE A 519 -20.18 4.01 39.81
CA ILE A 519 -21.04 4.07 38.61
C ILE A 519 -22.44 4.58 39.01
N THR A 520 -22.92 5.64 38.36
CA THR A 520 -24.24 6.27 38.58
C THR A 520 -25.07 6.33 37.29
N GLN A 521 -26.39 6.50 37.36
CA GLN A 521 -27.27 6.64 36.18
C GLN A 521 -27.79 8.08 36.11
N GLN A 522 -27.57 8.79 35.00
CA GLN A 522 -28.14 10.14 34.78
C GLN A 522 -29.29 10.08 33.79
N ALA A 523 -30.52 10.38 34.23
CA ALA A 523 -31.66 10.45 33.33
C ALA A 523 -31.67 11.78 32.56
N SER A 524 -31.58 11.73 31.23
CA SER A 524 -31.74 12.91 30.36
C SER A 524 -33.24 13.23 30.14
N PRO A 525 -33.73 14.46 30.43
CA PRO A 525 -35.12 14.80 30.17
C PRO A 525 -35.40 14.91 28.66
N GLY A 526 -36.31 14.09 28.12
CA GLY A 526 -36.86 14.26 26.76
C GLY A 526 -36.38 13.28 25.68
N LYS A 527 -35.48 12.34 26.00
CA LYS A 527 -35.16 11.18 25.15
C LYS A 527 -35.57 9.92 25.93
N ASN A 528 -36.38 9.05 25.33
CA ASN A 528 -36.72 7.73 25.90
C ASN A 528 -35.53 6.76 25.75
N ASP A 529 -34.36 7.13 26.27
CA ASP A 529 -33.19 6.26 26.35
C ASP A 529 -32.96 5.88 27.82
N TRP A 530 -33.35 4.66 28.16
CA TRP A 530 -33.36 4.13 29.53
C TRP A 530 -31.97 3.64 29.99
N PHE A 531 -30.90 3.96 29.26
CA PHE A 531 -29.60 3.28 29.33
C PHE A 531 -28.38 4.21 29.49
N ASP A 532 -28.55 5.38 30.13
CA ASP A 532 -27.46 6.35 30.36
C ASP A 532 -26.63 6.03 31.63
N LEU A 533 -25.50 5.32 31.50
CA LEU A 533 -24.51 5.11 32.58
C LEU A 533 -23.52 6.30 32.66
N GLY A 534 -23.28 6.84 33.85
CA GLY A 534 -22.29 7.87 34.17
C GLY A 534 -21.28 7.39 35.23
N PHE A 535 -20.05 7.93 35.19
CA PHE A 535 -18.97 7.57 36.12
C PHE A 535 -18.65 8.73 37.06
N GLU A 536 -18.58 8.48 38.36
CA GLU A 536 -18.06 9.39 39.38
C GLU A 536 -16.74 8.85 39.93
N ILE A 537 -15.66 9.62 39.80
CA ILE A 537 -14.32 9.21 40.22
C ILE A 537 -13.80 10.22 41.23
N THR A 538 -13.29 9.74 42.37
CA THR A 538 -12.75 10.60 43.43
C THR A 538 -11.37 10.17 43.89
N ILE A 539 -10.46 11.12 44.10
CA ILE A 539 -9.10 10.93 44.65
C ILE A 539 -8.92 11.91 45.81
N GLU A 540 -8.53 11.44 46.99
CA GLU A 540 -8.43 12.26 48.22
C GLU A 540 -9.68 13.10 48.52
N GLY A 541 -10.87 12.59 48.17
CA GLY A 541 -12.14 13.30 48.32
C GLY A 541 -12.41 14.40 47.29
N ARG A 542 -11.53 14.58 46.28
CA ARG A 542 -11.75 15.49 45.14
C ARG A 542 -12.42 14.74 44.00
N GLN A 543 -13.48 15.32 43.44
CA GLN A 543 -14.17 14.78 42.27
C GLN A 543 -13.38 15.09 40.99
N ILE A 544 -13.08 14.04 40.23
CA ILE A 544 -12.39 14.14 38.95
C ILE A 544 -13.45 14.22 37.84
N PRO A 545 -13.46 15.29 37.02
CA PRO A 545 -14.37 15.38 35.88
C PRO A 545 -14.08 14.28 34.87
N PHE A 546 -15.07 13.40 34.64
CA PHE A 546 -14.97 12.29 33.71
C PHE A 546 -14.49 12.71 32.30
N PRO A 547 -14.96 13.81 31.69
CA PRO A 547 -14.49 14.22 30.36
C PRO A 547 -12.98 14.47 30.32
N SER A 548 -12.43 15.11 31.35
CA SER A 548 -11.00 15.43 31.44
C SER A 548 -10.15 14.18 31.63
N LEU A 549 -10.59 13.28 32.51
CA LEU A 549 -9.93 12.00 32.76
C LEU A 549 -9.94 11.11 31.51
N PHE A 550 -11.09 11.00 30.88
CA PHE A 550 -11.28 10.21 29.67
C PHE A 550 -10.39 10.69 28.53
N VAL A 551 -10.36 11.99 28.24
CA VAL A 551 -9.51 12.55 27.18
C VAL A 551 -8.03 12.28 27.46
N ALA A 552 -7.63 12.30 28.73
CA ALA A 552 -6.26 11.98 29.11
C ALA A 552 -5.93 10.49 28.94
N LEU A 553 -6.81 9.58 29.37
CA LEU A 553 -6.65 8.13 29.19
C LEU A 553 -6.65 7.72 27.70
N ALA A 554 -7.54 8.30 26.90
CA ALA A 554 -7.62 8.12 25.44
C ALA A 554 -6.32 8.53 24.74
N ARG A 555 -5.81 9.71 25.06
CA ARG A 555 -4.54 10.19 24.51
C ARG A 555 -3.30 9.46 25.07
N GLY A 556 -3.49 8.37 25.84
CA GLY A 556 -2.42 7.60 26.45
C GLY A 556 -1.56 8.42 27.42
N ARG A 557 -2.14 9.45 28.04
CA ARG A 557 -1.41 10.26 29.02
C ARG A 557 -1.19 9.44 30.29
N SER A 558 -0.02 9.60 30.89
CA SER A 558 0.33 9.00 32.18
C SER A 558 -0.15 9.84 33.37
N THR A 559 -0.53 11.10 33.16
CA THR A 559 -0.92 12.03 34.23
C THR A 559 -2.04 12.99 33.79
N LEU A 560 -2.81 13.51 34.75
CA LEU A 560 -3.84 14.53 34.53
C LEU A 560 -3.63 15.74 35.45
N LEU A 561 -3.54 16.95 34.88
CA LEU A 561 -3.51 18.23 35.62
C LEU A 561 -4.92 18.79 35.73
N MET A 562 -5.32 19.15 36.94
CA MET A 562 -6.59 19.77 37.28
C MET A 562 -6.50 21.31 37.23
N PRO A 563 -7.63 22.02 37.02
CA PRO A 563 -7.65 23.49 36.99
C PRO A 563 -7.14 24.18 38.27
N ASP A 564 -7.16 23.47 39.40
CA ASP A 564 -6.64 23.93 40.69
C ASP A 564 -5.13 23.67 40.87
N ARG A 565 -4.44 23.25 39.80
CA ARG A 565 -3.01 22.90 39.74
C ARG A 565 -2.61 21.70 40.59
N THR A 566 -3.57 20.85 40.93
CA THR A 566 -3.29 19.50 41.41
C THR A 566 -3.13 18.53 40.25
N TYR A 567 -2.26 17.53 40.35
CA TYR A 567 -2.13 16.49 39.33
C TYR A 567 -2.03 15.10 39.97
N PHE A 568 -2.34 14.06 39.21
CA PHE A 568 -2.22 12.67 39.67
C PHE A 568 -1.82 11.73 38.53
N SER A 569 -1.29 10.57 38.90
CA SER A 569 -0.93 9.49 37.98
C SER A 569 -2.17 8.74 37.48
N LEU A 570 -2.22 8.51 36.18
CA LEU A 570 -3.19 7.66 35.52
C LEU A 570 -2.73 6.20 35.47
N ASP A 571 -1.48 5.92 35.83
CA ASP A 571 -0.89 4.58 35.89
C ASP A 571 -1.30 3.83 37.16
N HIS A 572 -2.62 3.68 37.32
CA HIS A 572 -3.22 3.00 38.45
C HIS A 572 -4.18 1.89 37.97
N PRO A 573 -4.18 0.69 38.58
CA PRO A 573 -5.03 -0.43 38.17
C PRO A 573 -6.52 -0.11 38.07
N ALA A 574 -7.03 0.80 38.90
CA ALA A 574 -8.42 1.25 38.87
C ALA A 574 -8.83 1.89 37.53
N PHE A 575 -7.88 2.34 36.70
CA PHE A 575 -8.16 2.89 35.37
C PHE A 575 -7.99 1.88 34.24
N ASP A 576 -7.56 0.65 34.51
CA ASP A 576 -7.27 -0.33 33.45
C ASP A 576 -8.53 -0.79 32.71
N ALA A 577 -9.63 -1.03 33.43
CA ALA A 577 -10.92 -1.32 32.78
C ALA A 577 -11.43 -0.14 31.94
N LEU A 578 -11.23 1.09 32.42
CA LEU A 578 -11.60 2.30 31.66
C LEU A 578 -10.68 2.50 30.44
N ARG A 579 -9.40 2.14 30.53
CA ARG A 579 -8.46 2.12 29.40
C ARG A 579 -8.84 1.09 28.35
N GLU A 580 -9.25 -0.11 28.76
CA GLU A 580 -9.75 -1.11 27.81
C GLU A 580 -11.04 -0.63 27.13
N LEU A 581 -11.99 -0.05 27.86
CA LEU A 581 -13.19 0.57 27.27
C LEU A 581 -12.87 1.68 26.27
N ILE A 582 -11.89 2.53 26.60
CA ILE A 582 -11.43 3.61 25.71
C ILE A 582 -10.71 3.04 24.48
N ARG A 583 -9.84 2.04 24.63
CA ARG A 583 -9.22 1.32 23.49
C ARG A 583 -10.27 0.64 22.62
N GLU A 584 -11.34 0.14 23.23
CA GLU A 584 -12.48 -0.44 22.53
C GLU A 584 -13.29 0.62 21.76
N GLY A 585 -13.43 1.83 22.32
CA GLY A 585 -14.14 2.99 21.76
C GLY A 585 -13.37 3.79 20.72
N GLU A 586 -12.05 3.95 20.85
CA GLU A 586 -11.17 4.68 19.91
C GLU A 586 -11.06 4.02 18.53
N ALA A 587 -11.50 2.76 18.39
CA ALA A 587 -11.69 2.11 17.10
C ALA A 587 -12.90 2.66 16.30
N LEU A 588 -13.69 3.56 16.89
CA LEU A 588 -14.79 4.29 16.26
C LEU A 588 -14.25 5.64 15.78
N ALA A 589 -14.04 5.80 14.47
CA ALA A 589 -13.34 6.96 13.89
C ALA A 589 -14.09 8.32 13.95
N GLU A 590 -15.16 8.43 14.74
CA GLU A 590 -15.89 9.68 15.01
C GLU A 590 -16.37 9.65 16.46
N TRP A 591 -15.48 10.00 17.39
CA TRP A 591 -15.76 9.96 18.82
C TRP A 591 -15.73 11.39 19.40
N GLU A 592 -16.92 11.94 19.68
CA GLU A 592 -17.07 13.22 20.37
C GLU A 592 -17.25 12.99 21.89
N PRO A 593 -16.36 13.51 22.75
CA PRO A 593 -16.37 13.26 24.21
C PRO A 593 -17.63 13.75 24.94
N GLU A 594 -18.40 14.64 24.32
CA GLU A 594 -19.52 15.33 24.98
C GLU A 594 -20.89 14.67 24.72
N GLN A 595 -20.99 13.64 23.86
CA GLN A 595 -22.30 13.17 23.35
C GLN A 595 -22.58 11.66 23.39
N GLN A 596 -21.74 10.79 23.97
CA GLN A 596 -21.95 9.34 23.78
C GLN A 596 -22.53 8.57 24.98
N GLN A 597 -23.50 7.72 24.64
CA GLN A 597 -24.30 6.81 25.46
C GLN A 597 -23.90 5.36 25.11
N ILE A 598 -23.82 4.46 26.09
CA ILE A 598 -23.51 3.03 25.89
C ILE A 598 -24.73 2.34 25.25
N SER A 599 -24.51 1.58 24.17
CA SER A 599 -25.60 0.93 23.41
C SER A 599 -26.10 -0.35 24.09
N ARG A 600 -27.42 -0.62 23.98
CA ARG A 600 -28.09 -1.82 24.51
C ARG A 600 -27.54 -3.17 24.04
N PHE A 601 -26.69 -3.19 23.02
CA PHE A 601 -26.10 -4.40 22.41
C PHE A 601 -24.71 -4.76 22.96
N GLN A 602 -24.15 -3.99 23.91
CA GLN A 602 -22.81 -4.20 24.48
C GLN A 602 -22.83 -5.00 25.80
N VAL A 603 -23.61 -6.09 25.84
CA VAL A 603 -23.89 -6.89 27.04
C VAL A 603 -22.63 -7.52 27.66
N ASP A 604 -21.61 -7.83 26.86
CA ASP A 604 -20.37 -8.45 27.34
C ASP A 604 -19.50 -7.49 28.17
N MET A 605 -19.66 -6.17 28.05
CA MET A 605 -18.81 -5.18 28.74
C MET A 605 -19.21 -4.95 30.21
N TRP A 606 -20.36 -5.47 30.65
CA TRP A 606 -20.87 -5.26 32.00
C TRP A 606 -20.14 -6.09 33.06
N ASP A 607 -19.72 -7.32 32.72
CA ASP A 607 -19.00 -8.19 33.64
C ASP A 607 -17.61 -7.58 33.98
N ASP A 608 -16.90 -7.05 32.97
CA ASP A 608 -15.62 -6.35 33.14
C ASP A 608 -15.79 -5.02 33.92
N LEU A 609 -16.91 -4.31 33.72
CA LEU A 609 -17.25 -3.06 34.41
C LEU A 609 -17.65 -3.27 35.87
N GLN A 610 -18.33 -4.37 36.22
CA GLN A 610 -18.66 -4.71 37.59
C GLN A 610 -17.44 -5.13 38.41
N GLU A 611 -16.49 -5.81 37.79
CA GLU A 611 -15.26 -6.25 38.46
C GLU A 611 -14.35 -5.06 38.82
N ALA A 612 -14.42 -3.96 38.05
CA ALA A 612 -13.59 -2.77 38.23
C ALA A 612 -14.18 -1.65 39.11
N ALA A 613 -15.47 -1.70 39.46
CA ALA A 613 -16.14 -0.63 40.22
C ALA A 613 -16.26 -0.94 41.72
N ASP A 614 -15.90 0.01 42.59
CA ASP A 614 -16.01 -0.14 44.04
C ASP A 614 -17.46 -0.20 44.52
N GLU A 615 -18.36 0.53 43.84
CA GLU A 615 -19.81 0.51 44.07
C GLU A 615 -20.58 0.58 42.74
N THR A 616 -21.48 -0.37 42.49
CA THR A 616 -22.39 -0.40 41.33
C THR A 616 -23.85 -0.25 41.76
N VAL A 617 -24.55 0.76 41.25
CA VAL A 617 -26.01 0.90 41.40
C VAL A 617 -26.66 0.68 40.02
N ALA A 618 -26.96 -0.56 39.67
CA ALA A 618 -27.61 -0.94 38.40
C ALA A 618 -29.14 -1.12 38.56
N SER A 619 -29.91 -0.83 37.50
CA SER A 619 -31.37 -1.10 37.49
C SER A 619 -31.66 -2.61 37.41
N GLN A 620 -32.74 -3.06 38.04
CA GLN A 620 -33.17 -4.47 38.04
C GLN A 620 -33.56 -5.00 36.64
N GLU A 621 -33.84 -4.12 35.66
CA GLU A 621 -34.26 -4.50 34.29
C GLU A 621 -33.10 -4.82 33.35
N TRP A 622 -31.95 -4.16 33.51
CA TRP A 622 -30.74 -4.48 32.73
C TRP A 622 -30.18 -5.85 33.11
N SER A 623 -30.07 -6.11 34.43
CA SER A 623 -29.66 -7.41 34.95
C SER A 623 -30.57 -8.53 34.45
N ARG A 624 -31.89 -8.29 34.39
CA ARG A 624 -32.84 -9.27 33.81
C ARG A 624 -32.62 -9.52 32.33
N THR A 625 -32.39 -8.49 31.52
CA THR A 625 -32.21 -8.66 30.06
C THR A 625 -30.89 -9.37 29.72
N ALA A 626 -29.79 -9.01 30.39
CA ALA A 626 -28.50 -9.66 30.24
C ALA A 626 -28.50 -11.13 30.72
N LEU A 627 -29.15 -11.42 31.86
CA LEU A 627 -29.34 -12.80 32.35
C LEU A 627 -30.29 -13.62 31.46
N SER A 628 -31.31 -12.99 30.85
CA SER A 628 -32.25 -13.66 29.94
C SER A 628 -31.59 -14.02 28.61
N LEU A 629 -30.69 -13.18 28.08
CA LEU A 629 -29.88 -13.50 26.89
C LEU A 629 -28.96 -14.71 27.13
N ARG A 630 -28.41 -14.86 28.35
CA ARG A 630 -27.61 -16.03 28.74
C ARG A 630 -28.42 -17.31 28.93
N SER A 631 -29.73 -17.19 29.13
CA SER A 631 -30.64 -18.31 29.40
C SER A 631 -31.66 -18.53 28.26
N LEU A 632 -31.33 -18.08 27.04
CA LEU A 632 -32.12 -18.31 25.82
C LEU A 632 -32.52 -19.78 25.63
N GLU A 633 -31.60 -20.72 25.90
CA GLU A 633 -31.84 -22.17 25.79
C GLU A 633 -32.80 -22.71 26.88
N GLN A 634 -33.04 -21.95 27.96
CA GLN A 634 -33.88 -22.31 29.10
C GLN A 634 -35.20 -21.51 29.14
N THR A 635 -35.43 -20.61 28.17
CA THR A 635 -36.65 -19.81 28.10
C THR A 635 -37.81 -20.68 27.62
N PRO A 636 -38.93 -20.80 28.37
CA PRO A 636 -40.06 -21.60 27.94
C PRO A 636 -40.63 -21.07 26.63
N ALA A 637 -40.91 -21.98 25.69
CA ALA A 637 -41.48 -21.63 24.39
C ALA A 637 -42.81 -20.86 24.57
N PRO A 638 -42.96 -19.67 23.97
CA PRO A 638 -44.24 -18.97 24.02
C PRO A 638 -45.32 -19.78 23.29
N PRO A 639 -46.60 -19.65 23.69
CA PRO A 639 -47.68 -20.33 22.98
C PRO A 639 -47.75 -19.85 21.54
N LEU A 640 -47.99 -20.80 20.62
CA LEU A 640 -48.24 -20.50 19.21
C LEU A 640 -49.53 -19.67 19.08
N PRO A 641 -49.57 -18.71 18.14
CA PRO A 641 -50.76 -17.89 17.91
C PRO A 641 -51.92 -18.75 17.40
N GLY A 642 -53.13 -18.48 17.89
CA GLY A 642 -54.31 -19.30 17.60
C GLY A 642 -54.76 -19.25 16.14
N SER A 643 -54.37 -18.19 15.41
CA SER A 643 -54.65 -18.03 13.98
C SER A 643 -53.60 -18.64 13.04
N LEU A 644 -52.56 -19.31 13.58
CA LEU A 644 -51.59 -20.05 12.78
C LEU A 644 -52.17 -21.42 12.37
N HIS A 645 -52.38 -21.61 11.08
CA HIS A 645 -52.88 -22.84 10.47
C HIS A 645 -51.74 -23.77 10.08
N ALA A 646 -50.87 -24.11 11.02
CA ALA A 646 -49.76 -25.02 10.80
C ALA A 646 -49.24 -25.68 12.08
N GLU A 647 -48.73 -26.91 11.95
CA GLU A 647 -47.96 -27.57 12.99
C GLU A 647 -46.46 -27.36 12.75
N LEU A 648 -45.81 -26.62 13.64
CA LEU A 648 -44.36 -26.41 13.57
C LEU A 648 -43.62 -27.67 14.02
N ARG A 649 -42.58 -28.06 13.28
CA ARG A 649 -41.63 -29.09 13.70
C ARG A 649 -40.85 -28.64 14.96
N PRO A 650 -40.25 -29.56 15.75
CA PRO A 650 -39.53 -29.20 16.98
C PRO A 650 -38.48 -28.09 16.77
N TYR A 651 -37.65 -28.20 15.75
CA TYR A 651 -36.68 -27.17 15.42
C TYR A 651 -37.37 -25.86 14.97
N GLN A 652 -38.48 -25.91 14.24
CA GLN A 652 -39.21 -24.69 13.86
C GLN A 652 -39.79 -23.98 15.09
N LEU A 653 -40.22 -24.73 16.11
CA LEU A 653 -40.69 -24.20 17.39
C LEU A 653 -39.57 -23.52 18.17
N GLU A 654 -38.36 -24.10 18.19
CA GLU A 654 -37.17 -23.45 18.78
C GLU A 654 -36.84 -22.14 18.06
N GLY A 655 -36.89 -22.12 16.73
CA GLY A 655 -36.62 -20.91 15.95
C GLY A 655 -37.69 -19.84 16.15
N PHE A 656 -38.97 -20.22 16.24
CA PHE A 656 -40.04 -19.33 16.67
C PHE A 656 -39.83 -18.77 18.08
N THR A 657 -39.38 -19.61 19.03
CA THR A 657 -39.09 -19.20 20.41
C THR A 657 -37.98 -18.16 20.45
N TRP A 658 -36.89 -18.40 19.71
CA TRP A 658 -35.79 -17.45 19.57
C TRP A 658 -36.25 -16.13 18.93
N LEU A 659 -37.03 -16.20 17.85
CA LEU A 659 -37.61 -15.01 17.20
C LEU A 659 -38.50 -14.20 18.13
N ALA A 660 -39.36 -14.87 18.91
CA ALA A 660 -40.28 -14.23 19.85
C ALA A 660 -39.52 -13.56 21.01
N PHE A 661 -38.43 -14.16 21.47
CA PHE A 661 -37.53 -13.55 22.44
C PHE A 661 -36.94 -12.25 21.90
N LEU A 662 -36.31 -12.29 20.72
CA LEU A 662 -35.69 -11.11 20.13
C LEU A 662 -36.71 -9.97 19.92
N PHE A 663 -37.91 -10.31 19.44
CA PHE A 663 -38.99 -9.35 19.26
C PHE A 663 -39.43 -8.70 20.58
N THR A 664 -39.64 -9.49 21.63
CA THR A 664 -40.06 -9.01 22.95
C THR A 664 -39.04 -8.03 23.56
N HIS A 665 -37.75 -8.28 23.33
CA HIS A 665 -36.66 -7.44 23.84
C HIS A 665 -36.21 -6.34 22.86
N ARG A 666 -36.90 -6.15 21.72
CA ARG A 666 -36.53 -5.18 20.66
C ARG A 666 -35.09 -5.35 20.18
N LEU A 667 -34.65 -6.60 20.08
CA LEU A 667 -33.36 -7.00 19.53
C LEU A 667 -33.55 -7.46 18.08
N GLY A 668 -32.54 -7.27 17.24
CA GLY A 668 -32.54 -7.86 15.90
C GLY A 668 -31.80 -9.19 15.86
N GLY A 669 -31.88 -9.88 14.73
CA GLY A 669 -31.18 -11.15 14.56
C GLY A 669 -31.06 -11.61 13.12
N VAL A 670 -30.30 -12.68 12.93
CA VAL A 670 -30.07 -13.34 11.65
C VAL A 670 -30.55 -14.79 11.74
N LEU A 671 -31.61 -15.12 11.00
CA LEU A 671 -32.08 -16.50 10.83
C LEU A 671 -31.39 -17.11 9.61
N ALA A 672 -30.37 -17.91 9.90
CA ALA A 672 -29.42 -18.48 8.94
C ALA A 672 -29.57 -19.99 8.76
N ASP A 673 -30.75 -20.56 9.04
CA ASP A 673 -31.04 -21.98 8.78
C ASP A 673 -30.84 -22.35 7.31
N ASP A 674 -30.49 -23.61 7.06
CA ASP A 674 -30.39 -24.16 5.70
C ASP A 674 -31.66 -23.94 4.87
N MET A 675 -31.47 -23.96 3.56
CA MET A 675 -32.54 -23.76 2.60
C MET A 675 -33.58 -24.89 2.67
N GLY A 676 -34.85 -24.53 2.77
CA GLY A 676 -35.93 -25.53 2.83
C GLY A 676 -36.37 -25.95 4.23
N LEU A 677 -35.72 -25.47 5.30
CA LEU A 677 -36.14 -25.74 6.69
C LEU A 677 -37.38 -24.94 7.15
N GLY A 678 -37.99 -24.14 6.28
CA GLY A 678 -39.20 -23.38 6.61
C GLY A 678 -38.91 -22.12 7.43
N LYS A 679 -38.05 -21.24 6.94
CA LYS A 679 -37.79 -19.93 7.59
C LYS A 679 -38.99 -19.00 7.50
N THR A 680 -39.68 -18.98 6.34
CA THR A 680 -40.89 -18.17 6.10
C THR A 680 -42.00 -18.47 7.10
N ILE A 681 -42.28 -19.75 7.38
CA ILE A 681 -43.33 -20.13 8.34
C ILE A 681 -42.97 -19.74 9.79
N GLN A 682 -41.70 -19.85 10.18
CA GLN A 682 -41.23 -19.38 11.50
C GLN A 682 -41.42 -17.86 11.64
N THR A 683 -41.11 -17.10 10.59
CA THR A 683 -41.32 -15.65 10.57
C THR A 683 -42.80 -15.26 10.55
N LEU A 684 -43.64 -15.94 9.76
CA LEU A 684 -45.09 -15.72 9.75
C LEU A 684 -45.72 -16.02 11.11
N ALA A 685 -45.27 -17.07 11.82
CA ALA A 685 -45.71 -17.35 13.18
C ALA A 685 -45.36 -16.21 14.14
N LEU A 686 -44.15 -15.63 14.04
CA LEU A 686 -43.76 -14.44 14.81
C LEU A 686 -44.67 -13.24 14.50
N ILE A 687 -44.84 -12.93 13.22
CA ILE A 687 -45.66 -11.79 12.77
C ILE A 687 -47.09 -11.94 13.29
N THR A 688 -47.68 -13.12 13.12
CA THR A 688 -49.04 -13.41 13.59
C THR A 688 -49.19 -13.14 15.08
N ARG A 689 -48.25 -13.62 15.90
CA ARG A 689 -48.23 -13.35 17.33
C ARG A 689 -48.12 -11.86 17.65
N ALA A 690 -47.24 -11.13 16.97
CA ALA A 690 -47.06 -9.70 17.18
C ALA A 690 -48.32 -8.89 16.83
N ARG A 691 -49.01 -9.26 15.74
CA ARG A 691 -50.25 -8.63 15.28
C ARG A 691 -51.45 -8.96 16.17
N GLU A 692 -51.55 -10.19 16.68
CA GLU A 692 -52.59 -10.57 17.66
C GLU A 692 -52.43 -9.80 18.99
N GLN A 693 -51.19 -9.52 19.41
CA GLN A 693 -50.91 -8.78 20.66
C GLN A 693 -51.09 -7.27 20.52
N ALA A 694 -50.78 -6.70 19.36
CA ALA A 694 -50.90 -5.28 19.09
C ALA A 694 -51.45 -5.02 17.67
N PRO A 695 -52.77 -5.15 17.46
CA PRO A 695 -53.39 -4.96 16.13
C PRO A 695 -53.28 -3.53 15.59
N GLU A 696 -53.15 -2.54 16.48
CA GLU A 696 -53.07 -1.12 16.11
C GLU A 696 -51.63 -0.65 15.80
N ASP A 697 -50.62 -1.50 16.02
CA ASP A 697 -49.24 -1.17 15.67
C ASP A 697 -49.07 -1.07 14.14
N PRO A 698 -48.00 -0.42 13.64
CA PRO A 698 -47.72 -0.40 12.21
C PRO A 698 -47.50 -1.81 11.62
N PRO A 699 -47.64 -1.99 10.29
CA PRO A 699 -47.40 -3.29 9.66
C PRO A 699 -45.95 -3.76 9.77
N PHE A 700 -45.73 -5.05 9.52
CA PHE A 700 -44.41 -5.58 9.20
C PHE A 700 -44.04 -5.28 7.74
N LEU A 701 -42.79 -4.92 7.49
CA LEU A 701 -42.22 -4.82 6.15
C LEU A 701 -41.37 -6.05 5.86
N VAL A 702 -41.68 -6.76 4.77
CA VAL A 702 -40.85 -7.83 4.21
C VAL A 702 -40.27 -7.36 2.90
N VAL A 703 -38.95 -7.36 2.78
CA VAL A 703 -38.26 -7.07 1.52
C VAL A 703 -37.57 -8.34 1.06
N ALA A 704 -37.89 -8.77 -0.16
CA ALA A 704 -37.38 -10.00 -0.74
C ALA A 704 -37.03 -9.81 -2.23
N PRO A 705 -36.36 -10.77 -2.90
CA PRO A 705 -36.21 -10.75 -4.35
C PRO A 705 -37.59 -10.78 -5.04
N ALA A 706 -37.69 -10.15 -6.21
CA ALA A 706 -38.97 -10.02 -6.92
C ALA A 706 -39.67 -11.37 -7.20
N SER A 707 -38.89 -12.44 -7.40
CA SER A 707 -39.41 -13.80 -7.61
C SER A 707 -40.02 -14.45 -6.37
N VAL A 708 -39.72 -13.95 -5.17
CA VAL A 708 -40.16 -14.52 -3.89
C VAL A 708 -41.41 -13.82 -3.34
N LEU A 709 -41.76 -12.63 -3.84
CA LEU A 709 -42.94 -11.89 -3.38
C LEU A 709 -44.25 -12.72 -3.49
N PRO A 710 -44.52 -13.43 -4.62
CA PRO A 710 -45.71 -14.27 -4.72
C PRO A 710 -45.70 -15.44 -3.74
N VAL A 711 -44.51 -15.95 -3.39
CA VAL A 711 -44.34 -17.05 -2.43
C VAL A 711 -44.75 -16.59 -1.03
N TRP A 712 -44.26 -15.44 -0.58
CA TRP A 712 -44.66 -14.86 0.71
C TRP A 712 -46.17 -14.69 0.84
N ARG A 713 -46.83 -14.20 -0.22
CA ARG A 713 -48.29 -14.09 -0.26
C ARG A 713 -48.98 -15.45 -0.12
N ARG A 714 -48.59 -16.44 -0.94
CA ARG A 714 -49.21 -17.78 -0.92
C ARG A 714 -49.00 -18.50 0.42
N GLU A 715 -47.80 -18.40 1.00
CA GLU A 715 -47.51 -19.02 2.30
C GLU A 715 -48.30 -18.34 3.43
N ALA A 716 -48.47 -17.02 3.37
CA ALA A 716 -49.31 -16.29 4.33
C ALA A 716 -50.80 -16.64 4.17
N GLU A 717 -51.32 -16.75 2.95
CA GLU A 717 -52.70 -17.21 2.68
C GLU A 717 -52.94 -18.64 3.20
N ARG A 718 -51.92 -19.50 3.08
CA ARG A 718 -51.98 -20.90 3.53
C ARG A 718 -51.91 -21.04 5.05
N PHE A 719 -50.92 -20.42 5.69
CA PHE A 719 -50.59 -20.67 7.09
C PHE A 719 -51.15 -19.61 8.05
N THR A 720 -51.48 -18.42 7.56
CA THR A 720 -51.93 -17.30 8.40
C THR A 720 -53.05 -16.53 7.69
N PRO A 721 -54.19 -17.17 7.35
CA PRO A 721 -55.24 -16.56 6.54
C PRO A 721 -55.89 -15.33 7.19
N GLY A 722 -55.69 -15.12 8.49
CA GLY A 722 -56.12 -13.92 9.20
C GLY A 722 -55.26 -12.67 8.97
N LEU A 723 -54.05 -12.80 8.38
CA LEU A 723 -53.17 -11.67 8.11
C LEU A 723 -53.49 -11.01 6.76
N THR A 724 -53.64 -9.70 6.75
CA THR A 724 -53.81 -8.93 5.51
C THR A 724 -52.45 -8.62 4.89
N VAL A 725 -52.08 -9.35 3.83
CA VAL A 725 -50.82 -9.14 3.10
C VAL A 725 -51.00 -8.25 1.88
N ARG A 726 -50.18 -7.20 1.75
CA ARG A 726 -50.13 -6.31 0.58
C ARG A 726 -48.79 -6.45 -0.14
N VAL A 727 -48.83 -6.86 -1.41
CA VAL A 727 -47.63 -6.95 -2.26
C VAL A 727 -47.48 -5.63 -3.04
N LEU A 728 -46.34 -4.96 -2.84
CA LEU A 728 -45.94 -3.76 -3.56
C LEU A 728 -44.79 -4.10 -4.51
N ASP A 729 -45.13 -4.53 -5.72
CA ASP A 729 -44.19 -4.93 -6.78
C ASP A 729 -43.77 -3.77 -7.70
N ARG A 730 -44.48 -2.64 -7.62
CA ARG A 730 -44.27 -1.43 -8.43
C ARG A 730 -43.94 -0.21 -7.56
N THR A 731 -43.17 0.71 -8.13
CA THR A 731 -42.78 1.97 -7.48
C THR A 731 -43.97 2.90 -7.26
N ALA A 732 -43.87 3.84 -6.32
CA ALA A 732 -44.90 4.84 -6.03
C ALA A 732 -45.31 5.60 -7.30
N ALA A 733 -44.34 6.01 -8.13
CA ALA A 733 -44.60 6.67 -9.41
C ALA A 733 -45.42 5.82 -10.39
N SER A 734 -45.19 4.49 -10.43
CA SER A 734 -45.94 3.58 -11.30
C SER A 734 -47.30 3.19 -10.72
N ARG A 735 -47.42 3.14 -9.39
CA ARG A 735 -48.64 2.80 -8.66
C ARG A 735 -49.61 3.98 -8.56
N GLY A 736 -49.12 5.22 -8.65
CA GLY A 736 -49.91 6.45 -8.57
C GLY A 736 -50.41 6.78 -7.16
N THR A 737 -49.90 6.10 -6.13
CA THR A 737 -50.22 6.33 -4.71
C THR A 737 -48.95 6.27 -3.88
N ASP A 738 -48.88 7.08 -2.82
CA ASP A 738 -47.79 7.01 -1.86
C ASP A 738 -47.81 5.69 -1.06
N LEU A 739 -46.74 5.44 -0.30
CA LEU A 739 -46.60 4.22 0.48
C LEU A 739 -47.64 4.12 1.62
N ALA A 740 -47.97 5.26 2.25
CA ALA A 740 -48.91 5.31 3.37
C ALA A 740 -50.32 4.88 2.94
N ALA A 741 -50.82 5.39 1.81
CA ALA A 741 -52.10 5.00 1.24
C ALA A 741 -52.11 3.54 0.78
N ALA A 742 -50.99 3.05 0.25
CA ALA A 742 -50.89 1.68 -0.26
C ALA A 742 -50.86 0.60 0.86
N MET A 743 -50.50 0.97 2.09
CA MET A 743 -50.42 0.05 3.23
C MET A 743 -51.64 0.07 4.17
N VAL A 744 -52.65 0.90 3.91
CA VAL A 744 -53.82 1.02 4.80
C VAL A 744 -54.48 -0.35 5.01
N GLY A 745 -54.62 -0.73 6.29
CA GLY A 745 -55.22 -2.01 6.71
C GLY A 745 -54.36 -3.23 6.42
N ALA A 746 -53.09 -3.07 6.05
CA ALA A 746 -52.16 -4.18 5.91
C ALA A 746 -51.59 -4.57 7.29
N ASP A 747 -51.42 -5.88 7.51
CA ASP A 747 -50.61 -6.41 8.61
C ASP A 747 -49.16 -6.65 8.15
N VAL A 748 -49.00 -7.02 6.87
CA VAL A 748 -47.71 -7.30 6.24
C VAL A 748 -47.65 -6.63 4.88
N VAL A 749 -46.61 -5.83 4.66
CA VAL A 749 -46.26 -5.26 3.37
C VAL A 749 -45.07 -6.03 2.80
N VAL A 750 -45.21 -6.59 1.59
CA VAL A 750 -44.17 -7.36 0.93
C VAL A 750 -43.71 -6.61 -0.33
N THR A 751 -42.43 -6.29 -0.44
CA THR A 751 -41.89 -5.53 -1.58
C THR A 751 -40.52 -6.04 -2.03
N SER A 752 -40.05 -5.56 -3.18
CA SER A 752 -38.74 -5.92 -3.72
C SER A 752 -37.63 -4.97 -3.26
N TYR A 753 -36.40 -5.48 -3.21
CA TYR A 753 -35.21 -4.65 -3.02
C TYR A 753 -35.08 -3.49 -4.02
N SER A 754 -35.56 -3.70 -5.26
CA SER A 754 -35.55 -2.67 -6.29
C SER A 754 -36.52 -1.53 -5.99
N VAL A 755 -37.73 -1.85 -5.53
CA VAL A 755 -38.74 -0.85 -5.13
C VAL A 755 -38.26 -0.09 -3.88
N LEU A 756 -37.78 -0.80 -2.85
CA LEU A 756 -37.20 -0.19 -1.65
C LEU A 756 -36.11 0.85 -1.99
N ARG A 757 -35.22 0.51 -2.93
CA ARG A 757 -34.13 1.38 -3.35
C ARG A 757 -34.60 2.61 -4.14
N ILE A 758 -35.64 2.45 -4.98
CA ILE A 758 -36.13 3.55 -5.82
C ILE A 758 -36.96 4.52 -4.98
N ASP A 759 -37.82 4.00 -4.11
CA ASP A 759 -38.74 4.77 -3.26
C ASP A 759 -38.15 4.97 -1.84
N GLU A 760 -36.83 5.11 -1.71
CA GLU A 760 -36.12 5.06 -0.41
C GLU A 760 -36.62 6.10 0.61
N GLU A 761 -37.02 7.28 0.13
CA GLU A 761 -37.53 8.37 0.96
C GLU A 761 -38.87 8.02 1.60
N ASP A 762 -39.79 7.41 0.84
CA ASP A 762 -41.11 6.98 1.32
C ASP A 762 -40.97 5.92 2.43
N PHE A 763 -40.11 4.93 2.21
CA PHE A 763 -39.85 3.86 3.19
C PHE A 763 -39.11 4.38 4.44
N ALA A 764 -38.20 5.33 4.31
CA ALA A 764 -37.49 5.93 5.46
C ALA A 764 -38.40 6.83 6.31
N GLY A 765 -39.41 7.45 5.70
CA GLY A 765 -40.39 8.29 6.39
C GLY A 765 -41.47 7.52 7.16
N THR A 766 -41.65 6.23 6.86
CA THR A 766 -42.78 5.42 7.37
C THR A 766 -42.33 4.48 8.50
N PRO A 767 -43.03 4.45 9.65
CA PRO A 767 -42.72 3.51 10.73
C PRO A 767 -43.27 2.11 10.46
N PHE A 768 -42.52 1.08 10.83
CA PHE A 768 -42.92 -0.33 10.79
C PHE A 768 -42.73 -0.98 12.17
N GLN A 769 -43.56 -1.97 12.50
CA GLN A 769 -43.39 -2.72 13.76
C GLN A 769 -42.15 -3.62 13.68
N GLY A 770 -41.98 -4.31 12.55
CA GLY A 770 -40.80 -5.10 12.25
C GLY A 770 -40.39 -5.03 10.78
N PHE A 771 -39.10 -5.23 10.52
CA PHE A 771 -38.51 -5.22 9.19
C PHE A 771 -37.75 -6.52 8.93
N VAL A 772 -38.20 -7.27 7.93
CA VAL A 772 -37.65 -8.56 7.51
C VAL A 772 -36.95 -8.39 6.16
N LEU A 773 -35.68 -8.77 6.12
CA LEU A 773 -34.84 -8.84 4.93
C LEU A 773 -34.69 -10.30 4.53
N ASP A 774 -35.49 -10.74 3.56
CA ASP A 774 -35.40 -12.10 3.03
C ASP A 774 -34.37 -12.21 1.92
N GLU A 775 -33.58 -13.27 1.91
CA GLU A 775 -32.39 -13.40 1.08
C GLU A 775 -31.42 -12.22 1.30
N ALA A 776 -31.03 -12.01 2.57
CA ALA A 776 -30.22 -10.86 3.01
C ALA A 776 -28.85 -10.70 2.30
N GLN A 777 -28.40 -11.66 1.50
CA GLN A 777 -27.24 -11.50 0.60
C GLN A 777 -27.41 -10.35 -0.41
N PHE A 778 -28.63 -9.92 -0.72
CA PHE A 778 -28.87 -8.74 -1.58
C PHE A 778 -28.45 -7.42 -0.92
N VAL A 779 -28.22 -7.40 0.39
CA VAL A 779 -27.79 -6.21 1.16
C VAL A 779 -26.41 -6.36 1.82
N LYS A 780 -25.61 -7.37 1.41
CA LYS A 780 -24.26 -7.62 1.97
C LYS A 780 -23.25 -6.51 1.68
N ASN A 781 -23.43 -5.75 0.60
CA ASN A 781 -22.52 -4.65 0.28
C ASN A 781 -22.98 -3.33 0.92
N ARG A 782 -22.31 -2.92 1.99
CA ARG A 782 -22.57 -1.64 2.70
C ARG A 782 -22.52 -0.39 1.82
N ARG A 783 -21.74 -0.43 0.74
CA ARG A 783 -21.59 0.70 -0.20
C ARG A 783 -22.75 0.77 -1.20
N SER A 784 -23.56 -0.28 -1.29
CA SER A 784 -24.69 -0.31 -2.22
C SER A 784 -25.80 0.64 -1.79
N ARG A 785 -26.49 1.21 -2.78
CA ARG A 785 -27.68 2.05 -2.53
C ARG A 785 -28.80 1.26 -1.87
N THR A 786 -28.94 -0.04 -2.18
CA THR A 786 -29.90 -0.94 -1.56
C THR A 786 -29.67 -1.10 -0.06
N HIS A 787 -28.42 -1.30 0.37
CA HIS A 787 -28.08 -1.39 1.79
C HIS A 787 -28.37 -0.07 2.53
N ARG A 788 -28.04 1.08 1.92
CA ARG A 788 -28.36 2.40 2.48
C ARG A 788 -29.86 2.61 2.65
N ALA A 789 -30.65 2.26 1.64
CA ALA A 789 -32.11 2.33 1.70
C ALA A 789 -32.67 1.44 2.83
N ALA A 790 -32.19 0.20 2.93
CA ALA A 790 -32.57 -0.71 4.03
C ALA A 790 -32.20 -0.16 5.41
N LYS A 791 -31.04 0.48 5.56
CA LYS A 791 -30.61 1.09 6.83
C LYS A 791 -31.55 2.21 7.29
N GLY A 792 -32.12 2.97 6.34
CA GLY A 792 -33.03 4.09 6.60
C GLY A 792 -34.42 3.69 7.09
N VAL A 793 -34.84 2.44 6.94
CA VAL A 793 -36.17 1.95 7.36
C VAL A 793 -36.31 2.02 8.88
N ARG A 794 -37.38 2.66 9.36
CA ARG A 794 -37.66 2.79 10.80
C ARG A 794 -38.49 1.60 11.29
N ALA A 795 -37.86 0.68 12.02
CA ALA A 795 -38.55 -0.49 12.59
C ALA A 795 -38.05 -0.84 13.99
N GLY A 796 -38.96 -1.28 14.86
CA GLY A 796 -38.65 -1.67 16.26
C GLY A 796 -37.99 -3.05 16.40
N PHE A 797 -38.18 -3.91 15.40
CA PHE A 797 -37.56 -5.23 15.28
C PHE A 797 -36.98 -5.39 13.88
N ARG A 798 -35.81 -6.02 13.74
CA ARG A 798 -35.16 -6.24 12.44
C ARG A 798 -34.64 -7.68 12.33
N LEU A 799 -35.03 -8.37 11.26
CA LEU A 799 -34.65 -9.75 11.00
C LEU A 799 -34.01 -9.87 9.62
N ALA A 800 -32.84 -10.48 9.55
CA ALA A 800 -32.25 -10.92 8.30
C ALA A 800 -32.47 -12.43 8.15
N ILE A 801 -32.98 -12.85 7.01
CA ILE A 801 -33.19 -14.26 6.66
C ILE A 801 -32.23 -14.57 5.50
N THR A 802 -31.39 -15.59 5.67
CA THR A 802 -30.43 -16.01 4.64
C THR A 802 -30.15 -17.51 4.76
N GLY A 803 -29.82 -18.18 3.66
CA GLY A 803 -29.32 -19.56 3.69
C GLY A 803 -27.81 -19.63 3.96
N THR A 804 -27.09 -18.54 3.70
CA THR A 804 -25.63 -18.48 3.82
C THR A 804 -25.26 -17.12 4.42
N PRO A 805 -25.08 -17.01 5.75
CA PRO A 805 -24.84 -15.73 6.42
C PRO A 805 -23.47 -15.12 6.08
N MET A 806 -22.53 -15.93 5.57
CA MET A 806 -21.23 -15.50 5.07
C MET A 806 -21.01 -16.18 3.71
N GLU A 807 -21.08 -15.41 2.62
CA GLU A 807 -20.91 -15.96 1.27
C GLU A 807 -19.48 -15.74 0.74
N ASN A 808 -18.86 -14.59 1.04
CA ASN A 808 -17.56 -14.23 0.48
C ASN A 808 -16.57 -13.56 1.46
N SER A 809 -17.05 -12.81 2.47
CA SER A 809 -16.17 -12.05 3.39
C SER A 809 -16.76 -11.88 4.79
N LEU A 810 -15.92 -11.68 5.82
CA LEU A 810 -16.37 -11.25 7.15
C LEU A 810 -17.05 -9.87 7.13
N ASP A 811 -16.73 -9.04 6.13
CA ASP A 811 -17.36 -7.75 5.91
C ASP A 811 -18.84 -7.88 5.51
N ASP A 812 -19.23 -8.99 4.84
CA ASP A 812 -20.63 -9.30 4.52
C ASP A 812 -21.44 -9.55 5.80
N LEU A 813 -20.87 -10.31 6.74
CA LEU A 813 -21.47 -10.56 8.06
C LEU A 813 -21.68 -9.26 8.82
N TRP A 814 -20.66 -8.41 8.86
CA TRP A 814 -20.74 -7.09 9.49
C TRP A 814 -21.85 -6.24 8.86
N ALA A 815 -21.98 -6.23 7.53
CA ALA A 815 -23.01 -5.45 6.85
C ALA A 815 -24.42 -5.94 7.23
N ILE A 816 -24.65 -7.24 7.34
CA ILE A 816 -25.94 -7.77 7.79
C ILE A 816 -26.23 -7.34 9.24
N PHE A 817 -25.24 -7.45 10.15
CA PHE A 817 -25.40 -7.02 11.54
C PHE A 817 -25.56 -5.52 11.72
N ASP A 818 -24.93 -4.68 10.90
CA ASP A 818 -25.16 -3.22 10.90
C ASP A 818 -26.62 -2.87 10.55
N LEU A 819 -27.31 -3.72 9.79
CA LEU A 819 -28.74 -3.56 9.52
C LEU A 819 -29.60 -4.05 10.68
N VAL A 820 -29.36 -5.26 11.21
CA VAL A 820 -30.28 -5.86 12.19
C VAL A 820 -29.99 -5.50 13.65
N ALA A 821 -28.72 -5.32 14.01
CA ALA A 821 -28.26 -5.03 15.38
C ALA A 821 -27.17 -3.93 15.35
N PRO A 822 -27.52 -2.68 14.96
CA PRO A 822 -26.56 -1.61 14.83
C PRO A 822 -25.84 -1.33 16.16
N GLY A 823 -24.50 -1.26 16.10
CA GLY A 823 -23.64 -1.04 17.27
C GLY A 823 -23.04 -2.31 17.88
N LEU A 824 -23.61 -3.50 17.64
CA LEU A 824 -23.10 -4.78 18.17
C LEU A 824 -21.62 -5.02 17.81
N LEU A 825 -21.26 -4.72 16.56
CA LEU A 825 -19.91 -4.96 16.02
C LEU A 825 -19.09 -3.67 15.85
N GLY A 826 -19.59 -2.53 16.35
CA GLY A 826 -18.96 -1.22 16.16
C GLY A 826 -18.93 -0.75 14.70
N THR A 827 -18.05 0.21 14.41
CA THR A 827 -17.91 0.74 13.04
C THR A 827 -17.26 -0.26 12.10
N ALA A 828 -17.51 -0.08 10.79
CA ALA A 828 -16.96 -0.94 9.76
C ALA A 828 -15.42 -0.92 9.68
N LEU A 829 -14.79 0.21 10.00
CA LEU A 829 -13.34 0.36 10.03
C LEU A 829 -12.75 -0.35 11.26
N GLY A 830 -13.38 -0.15 12.43
CA GLY A 830 -13.00 -0.82 13.68
C GLY A 830 -13.15 -2.33 13.59
N PHE A 831 -14.27 -2.82 13.03
CA PHE A 831 -14.50 -4.24 12.79
C PHE A 831 -13.40 -4.84 11.90
N ARG A 832 -13.05 -4.16 10.80
CA ARG A 832 -12.01 -4.64 9.88
C ARG A 832 -10.64 -4.75 10.56
N LYS A 833 -10.27 -3.77 11.37
CA LYS A 833 -8.99 -3.77 12.13
C LYS A 833 -8.98 -4.84 13.23
N ARG A 834 -10.11 -5.06 13.90
CA ARG A 834 -10.23 -5.94 15.07
C ARG A 834 -10.43 -7.42 14.73
N TYR A 835 -11.17 -7.71 13.66
CA TYR A 835 -11.54 -9.06 13.26
C TYR A 835 -11.05 -9.39 11.86
N THR A 836 -11.48 -8.66 10.83
CA THR A 836 -11.23 -9.06 9.42
C THR A 836 -9.74 -9.22 9.11
N LEU A 837 -8.91 -8.21 9.38
CA LEU A 837 -7.47 -8.24 9.08
C LEU A 837 -6.72 -9.31 9.89
N PRO A 838 -6.81 -9.35 11.24
CA PRO A 838 -6.16 -10.39 12.03
C PRO A 838 -6.51 -11.83 11.66
N ILE A 839 -7.77 -12.07 11.27
CA ILE A 839 -8.26 -13.39 10.86
C ILE A 839 -7.78 -13.74 9.44
N GLU A 840 -7.70 -12.75 8.55
CA GLU A 840 -7.19 -12.93 7.17
C GLU A 840 -5.67 -13.14 7.13
N THR A 841 -4.92 -12.46 8.00
CA THR A 841 -3.45 -12.57 8.04
C THR A 841 -2.96 -13.76 8.87
N GLY A 842 -3.81 -14.29 9.76
CA GLY A 842 -3.45 -15.39 10.67
C GLY A 842 -2.66 -14.93 11.90
N ASP A 843 -2.55 -13.62 12.16
CA ASP A 843 -1.74 -13.08 13.26
C ASP A 843 -2.36 -13.32 14.65
N HIS A 844 -3.67 -13.63 14.73
CA HIS A 844 -4.39 -13.77 16.00
C HIS A 844 -5.45 -14.90 16.00
N PRO A 845 -5.06 -16.14 16.36
CA PRO A 845 -5.92 -17.33 16.29
C PRO A 845 -7.26 -17.21 17.05
N GLY A 846 -7.27 -16.55 18.21
CA GLY A 846 -8.46 -16.42 19.07
C GLY A 846 -9.53 -15.42 18.62
N ARG A 847 -9.30 -14.62 17.57
CA ARG A 847 -10.24 -13.54 17.16
C ARG A 847 -11.55 -14.06 16.57
N MET A 848 -11.50 -15.20 15.88
CA MET A 848 -12.69 -15.84 15.32
C MET A 848 -13.63 -16.34 16.42
N GLU A 849 -13.09 -16.98 17.45
CA GLU A 849 -13.87 -17.50 18.58
C GLU A 849 -14.53 -16.36 19.36
N LEU A 850 -13.82 -15.25 19.57
CA LEU A 850 -14.39 -14.04 20.17
C LEU A 850 -15.55 -13.48 19.34
N LEU A 851 -15.40 -13.43 18.01
CA LEU A 851 -16.47 -12.96 17.12
C LEU A 851 -17.69 -13.88 17.21
N ARG A 852 -17.49 -15.21 17.21
CA ARG A 852 -18.57 -16.21 17.36
C ARG A 852 -19.37 -16.02 18.62
N ARG A 853 -18.69 -15.88 19.76
CA ARG A 853 -19.35 -15.67 21.05
C ARG A 853 -20.24 -14.43 21.04
N ARG A 854 -19.77 -13.33 20.44
CA ARG A 854 -20.52 -12.08 20.31
C ARG A 854 -21.76 -12.20 19.42
N VAL A 855 -21.66 -12.91 18.29
CA VAL A 855 -22.79 -13.01 17.34
C VAL A 855 -23.78 -14.12 17.68
N ARG A 856 -23.38 -15.14 18.46
CA ARG A 856 -24.19 -16.34 18.76
C ARG A 856 -25.60 -16.02 19.27
N PRO A 857 -25.84 -15.08 20.20
CA PRO A 857 -27.20 -14.78 20.65
C PRO A 857 -28.12 -14.22 19.55
N PHE A 858 -27.52 -13.61 18.52
CA PHE A 858 -28.20 -12.91 17.44
C PHE A 858 -28.14 -13.66 16.10
N LEU A 859 -27.59 -14.88 16.06
CA LEU A 859 -27.46 -15.71 14.87
C LEU A 859 -27.94 -17.14 15.17
N LEU A 860 -29.02 -17.55 14.52
CA LEU A 860 -29.50 -18.93 14.58
C LEU A 860 -29.22 -19.63 13.25
N ARG A 861 -28.44 -20.72 13.27
CA ARG A 861 -28.10 -21.53 12.09
C ARG A 861 -28.20 -23.02 12.42
N ARG A 862 -28.96 -23.75 11.60
CA ARG A 862 -29.12 -25.22 11.69
C ARG A 862 -29.01 -25.85 10.30
N THR A 863 -28.39 -27.02 10.23
CA THR A 863 -28.21 -27.76 8.97
C THR A 863 -29.32 -28.79 8.76
N LYS A 864 -29.60 -29.16 7.50
CA LYS A 864 -30.61 -30.20 7.18
C LYS A 864 -30.31 -31.53 7.86
N GLU A 865 -29.04 -31.91 7.93
CA GLU A 865 -28.56 -33.16 8.56
C GLU A 865 -28.91 -33.21 10.05
N LEU A 866 -28.82 -32.08 10.75
CA LEU A 866 -29.09 -31.99 12.19
C LEU A 866 -30.60 -32.06 12.52
N VAL A 867 -31.48 -31.59 11.63
CA VAL A 867 -32.88 -31.33 11.99
C VAL A 867 -33.93 -32.00 11.08
N ALA A 868 -33.54 -32.58 9.95
CA ALA A 868 -34.45 -33.13 8.96
C ALA A 868 -34.00 -34.52 8.44
N ALA A 869 -33.77 -35.46 9.36
CA ALA A 869 -33.39 -36.85 9.06
C ALA A 869 -34.43 -37.64 8.24
N GLU A 870 -35.65 -37.10 8.06
CA GLU A 870 -36.73 -37.69 7.26
C GLU A 870 -36.64 -37.36 5.76
N LEU A 871 -35.74 -36.46 5.32
CA LEU A 871 -35.55 -36.17 3.91
C LEU A 871 -34.87 -37.35 3.20
N PRO A 872 -35.33 -37.76 1.99
CA PRO A 872 -34.62 -38.76 1.20
C PRO A 872 -33.17 -38.37 0.93
N GLU A 873 -32.30 -39.37 0.75
CA GLU A 873 -30.89 -39.13 0.43
C GLU A 873 -30.75 -38.24 -0.82
N LYS A 874 -29.72 -37.38 -0.80
CA LYS A 874 -29.24 -36.68 -2.00
C LYS A 874 -27.93 -37.35 -2.43
N ARG A 875 -27.85 -37.82 -3.68
CA ARG A 875 -26.61 -38.37 -4.24
C ARG A 875 -26.04 -37.44 -5.30
N GLU A 876 -24.86 -36.93 -5.04
CA GLU A 876 -24.12 -36.09 -5.98
C GLU A 876 -23.07 -36.90 -6.73
N GLN A 877 -23.05 -36.78 -8.06
CA GLN A 877 -22.09 -37.44 -8.94
C GLN A 877 -21.52 -36.41 -9.92
N VAL A 878 -20.21 -36.46 -10.11
CA VAL A 878 -19.55 -35.70 -11.18
C VAL A 878 -19.52 -36.58 -12.42
N LEU A 879 -20.16 -36.12 -13.49
CA LEU A 879 -20.16 -36.76 -14.79
C LEU A 879 -19.10 -36.08 -15.66
N THR A 880 -17.93 -36.72 -15.73
CA THR A 880 -16.82 -36.25 -16.57
C THR A 880 -17.11 -36.57 -18.03
N VAL A 881 -17.03 -35.55 -18.89
CA VAL A 881 -17.26 -35.64 -20.33
C VAL A 881 -15.94 -35.39 -21.07
N THR A 882 -15.44 -36.41 -21.75
CA THR A 882 -14.27 -36.25 -22.63
C THR A 882 -14.70 -35.54 -23.92
N LEU A 883 -13.99 -34.48 -24.32
CA LEU A 883 -14.30 -33.76 -25.55
C LEU A 883 -13.98 -34.62 -26.79
N SER A 884 -14.87 -34.64 -27.79
CA SER A 884 -14.61 -35.25 -29.10
C SER A 884 -13.39 -34.59 -29.77
N PRO A 885 -12.69 -35.26 -30.70
CA PRO A 885 -11.49 -34.71 -31.33
C PRO A 885 -11.72 -33.34 -32.01
N GLU A 886 -12.86 -33.16 -32.66
CA GLU A 886 -13.22 -31.90 -33.33
C GLU A 886 -13.49 -30.78 -32.33
N HIS A 887 -14.24 -31.08 -31.27
CA HIS A 887 -14.51 -30.13 -30.19
C HIS A 887 -13.23 -29.77 -29.41
N ARG A 888 -12.38 -30.76 -29.08
CA ARG A 888 -11.09 -30.57 -28.42
C ARG A 888 -10.17 -29.67 -29.25
N ALA A 889 -10.11 -29.86 -30.56
CA ALA A 889 -9.27 -29.04 -31.44
C ALA A 889 -9.65 -27.56 -31.39
N VAL A 890 -10.95 -27.24 -31.40
CA VAL A 890 -11.44 -25.86 -31.26
C VAL A 890 -11.13 -25.32 -29.87
N TYR A 891 -11.43 -26.10 -28.81
CA TYR A 891 -11.18 -25.71 -27.44
C TYR A 891 -9.71 -25.39 -27.19
N ASP A 892 -8.80 -26.28 -27.58
CA ASP A 892 -7.35 -26.12 -27.38
C ASP A 892 -6.80 -24.96 -28.19
N SER A 893 -7.21 -24.80 -29.44
CA SER A 893 -6.82 -23.66 -30.29
C SER A 893 -7.12 -22.33 -29.60
N VAL A 894 -8.33 -22.20 -29.06
CA VAL A 894 -8.75 -20.99 -28.39
C VAL A 894 -8.15 -20.87 -26.98
N LEU A 895 -8.00 -21.96 -26.23
CA LEU A 895 -7.29 -21.97 -24.94
C LEU A 895 -5.86 -21.45 -25.11
N GLN A 896 -5.12 -21.93 -26.10
CA GLN A 896 -3.76 -21.45 -26.36
C GLN A 896 -3.75 -19.98 -26.76
N ARG A 897 -4.72 -19.53 -27.56
CA ARG A 897 -4.89 -18.12 -27.95
C ARG A 897 -5.19 -17.24 -26.74
N GLU A 898 -6.13 -17.63 -25.89
CA GLU A 898 -6.53 -16.86 -24.71
C GLU A 898 -5.47 -16.91 -23.60
N ARG A 899 -4.80 -18.05 -23.39
CA ARG A 899 -3.68 -18.20 -22.46
C ARG A 899 -2.53 -17.24 -22.82
N LYS A 900 -2.18 -17.13 -24.11
CA LYS A 900 -1.19 -16.15 -24.59
C LYS A 900 -1.63 -14.71 -24.34
N LYS A 901 -2.91 -14.39 -24.55
CA LYS A 901 -3.46 -13.04 -24.30
C LYS A 901 -3.46 -12.69 -22.81
N VAL A 902 -3.81 -13.63 -21.94
CA VAL A 902 -4.09 -13.36 -20.52
C VAL A 902 -2.85 -13.46 -19.64
N LEU A 903 -1.94 -14.43 -19.87
CA LEU A 903 -0.73 -14.55 -19.03
C LEU A 903 0.14 -13.29 -19.07
N GLY A 904 0.33 -12.68 -20.24
CA GLY A 904 1.08 -11.42 -20.36
C GLY A 904 0.44 -10.20 -19.67
N LEU A 905 -0.86 -10.29 -19.35
CA LEU A 905 -1.62 -9.23 -18.69
C LEU A 905 -1.70 -9.40 -17.16
N ILE A 906 -1.61 -10.64 -16.66
CA ILE A 906 -1.63 -10.94 -15.22
C ILE A 906 -0.37 -10.38 -14.53
N ASP A 907 0.78 -10.41 -15.21
CA ASP A 907 2.08 -10.00 -14.64
C ASP A 907 2.35 -8.47 -14.71
N THR A 908 1.56 -7.71 -15.48
CA THR A 908 1.79 -6.26 -15.70
C THR A 908 0.87 -5.34 -14.88
N ASP A 909 -0.43 -5.62 -14.80
CA ASP A 909 -1.42 -4.87 -13.99
C ASP A 909 -2.74 -5.66 -13.88
N LEU A 910 -2.90 -6.44 -12.80
CA LEU A 910 -4.06 -7.29 -12.57
C LEU A 910 -5.37 -6.49 -12.50
N ASP A 911 -5.35 -5.30 -11.88
CA ASP A 911 -6.56 -4.50 -11.62
C ASP A 911 -7.11 -3.87 -12.91
N ARG A 912 -6.25 -3.41 -13.82
CA ARG A 912 -6.68 -2.97 -15.17
C ARG A 912 -7.05 -4.13 -16.09
N SER A 913 -6.42 -5.29 -15.93
CA SER A 913 -6.58 -6.43 -16.85
C SER A 913 -7.71 -7.39 -16.48
N ARG A 914 -8.33 -7.23 -15.30
CA ARG A 914 -9.49 -8.04 -14.82
C ARG A 914 -10.58 -8.23 -15.87
N PHE A 915 -10.92 -7.18 -16.61
CA PHE A 915 -11.97 -7.26 -17.64
C PHE A 915 -11.61 -8.25 -18.76
N ILE A 916 -10.35 -8.24 -19.23
CA ILE A 916 -9.88 -9.13 -20.30
C ILE A 916 -9.81 -10.56 -19.78
N VAL A 917 -9.30 -10.76 -18.56
CA VAL A 917 -9.24 -12.07 -17.88
C VAL A 917 -10.65 -12.68 -17.80
N PHE A 918 -11.64 -11.95 -17.28
CA PHE A 918 -13.01 -12.45 -17.15
C PHE A 918 -13.66 -12.76 -18.50
N ARG A 919 -13.39 -11.95 -19.54
CA ARG A 919 -13.88 -12.23 -20.90
C ARG A 919 -13.30 -13.54 -21.43
N SER A 920 -11.99 -13.74 -21.31
CA SER A 920 -11.32 -14.96 -21.77
C SER A 920 -11.78 -16.19 -21.00
N LEU A 921 -11.92 -16.11 -19.66
CA LEU A 921 -12.50 -17.19 -18.86
C LEU A 921 -13.94 -17.50 -19.26
N THR A 922 -14.75 -16.48 -19.52
CA THR A 922 -16.14 -16.67 -19.98
C THR A 922 -16.18 -17.39 -21.33
N LEU A 923 -15.29 -17.00 -22.26
CA LEU A 923 -15.17 -17.64 -23.57
C LEU A 923 -14.78 -19.11 -23.45
N LEU A 924 -13.75 -19.45 -22.67
CA LEU A 924 -13.33 -20.83 -22.46
C LEU A 924 -14.44 -21.68 -21.83
N ARG A 925 -15.21 -21.10 -20.90
CA ARG A 925 -16.36 -21.78 -20.30
C ARG A 925 -17.47 -22.04 -21.32
N MET A 926 -17.75 -21.09 -22.23
CA MET A 926 -18.71 -21.34 -23.32
C MET A 926 -18.20 -22.41 -24.29
N LEU A 927 -16.90 -22.40 -24.64
CA LEU A 927 -16.32 -23.45 -25.49
C LEU A 927 -16.34 -24.82 -24.85
N ALA A 928 -16.17 -24.95 -23.54
CA ALA A 928 -16.28 -26.24 -22.87
C ALA A 928 -17.70 -26.84 -22.96
N LEU A 929 -18.71 -26.00 -23.15
CA LEU A 929 -20.10 -26.42 -23.33
C LEU A 929 -20.42 -26.79 -24.77
N ASP A 930 -20.28 -25.82 -25.68
CA ASP A 930 -20.59 -25.98 -27.10
C ASP A 930 -19.83 -24.89 -27.89
N PRO A 931 -19.00 -25.28 -28.89
CA PRO A 931 -18.25 -24.33 -29.70
C PRO A 931 -19.12 -23.26 -30.39
N SER A 932 -20.33 -23.62 -30.81
CA SER A 932 -21.25 -22.72 -31.51
C SER A 932 -21.74 -21.56 -30.64
N LEU A 933 -21.59 -21.63 -29.30
CA LEU A 933 -21.90 -20.51 -28.39
C LEU A 933 -20.92 -19.34 -28.54
N VAL A 934 -19.72 -19.59 -29.06
CA VAL A 934 -18.70 -18.57 -29.28
C VAL A 934 -18.79 -18.00 -30.68
N ASP A 935 -18.90 -18.86 -31.69
CA ASP A 935 -19.13 -18.46 -33.08
C ASP A 935 -20.03 -19.49 -33.77
N ALA A 936 -21.28 -19.10 -33.97
CA ALA A 936 -22.31 -19.98 -34.52
C ALA A 936 -22.10 -20.25 -36.03
N GLU A 937 -21.39 -19.37 -36.75
CA GLU A 937 -21.12 -19.55 -38.18
C GLU A 937 -19.86 -20.39 -38.39
N GLU A 938 -18.78 -20.09 -37.65
CA GLU A 938 -17.50 -20.81 -37.79
C GLU A 938 -17.58 -22.26 -37.29
N TYR A 939 -18.34 -22.51 -36.21
CA TYR A 939 -18.39 -23.81 -35.55
C TYR A 939 -19.74 -24.52 -35.69
N ALA A 940 -20.55 -24.18 -36.70
CA ALA A 940 -21.86 -24.79 -36.94
C ALA A 940 -21.79 -26.32 -37.07
N ASP A 941 -20.73 -26.84 -37.68
CA ASP A 941 -20.53 -28.26 -37.98
C ASP A 941 -19.83 -29.04 -36.85
N VAL A 942 -19.41 -28.38 -35.76
CA VAL A 942 -18.67 -29.04 -34.67
C VAL A 942 -19.66 -29.53 -33.60
N PRO A 943 -19.76 -30.85 -33.35
CA PRO A 943 -20.71 -31.39 -32.38
C PRO A 943 -20.30 -31.09 -30.92
N SER A 944 -21.29 -30.81 -30.07
CA SER A 944 -21.09 -30.61 -28.63
C SER A 944 -21.07 -31.94 -27.88
N SER A 945 -19.88 -32.34 -27.43
CA SER A 945 -19.65 -33.52 -26.57
C SER A 945 -20.50 -33.52 -25.30
N LYS A 946 -20.74 -32.36 -24.66
CA LYS A 946 -21.57 -32.29 -23.44
C LYS A 946 -23.05 -32.43 -23.75
N LEU A 947 -23.50 -31.89 -24.88
CA LEU A 947 -24.88 -32.05 -25.32
C LEU A 947 -25.15 -33.51 -25.69
N GLU A 948 -24.24 -34.17 -26.42
CA GLU A 948 -24.34 -35.61 -26.69
C GLU A 948 -24.42 -36.43 -25.38
N ALA A 949 -23.46 -36.25 -24.48
CA ALA A 949 -23.45 -36.96 -23.19
C ALA A 949 -24.69 -36.67 -22.32
N LEU A 950 -25.22 -35.44 -22.37
CA LEU A 950 -26.45 -35.06 -21.67
C LEU A 950 -27.62 -35.87 -22.21
N PHE A 951 -27.81 -35.91 -23.53
CA PHE A 951 -28.96 -36.57 -24.14
C PHE A 951 -28.89 -38.08 -24.02
N ASP A 952 -27.70 -38.68 -24.07
CA ASP A 952 -27.52 -40.12 -23.79
C ASP A 952 -28.05 -40.48 -22.39
N ARG A 953 -27.76 -39.64 -21.38
CA ARG A 953 -28.25 -39.84 -20.02
C ARG A 953 -29.71 -39.45 -19.86
N LEU A 954 -30.15 -38.40 -20.55
CA LEU A 954 -31.51 -37.88 -20.44
C LEU A 954 -32.52 -38.87 -21.02
N GLU A 955 -32.19 -39.57 -22.10
CA GLU A 955 -33.04 -40.62 -22.68
C GLU A 955 -33.30 -41.78 -21.72
N GLU A 956 -32.27 -42.23 -21.00
CA GLU A 956 -32.39 -43.25 -19.96
C GLU A 956 -33.31 -42.78 -18.82
N VAL A 957 -33.06 -41.59 -18.29
CA VAL A 957 -33.79 -41.03 -17.14
C VAL A 957 -35.27 -40.76 -17.48
N ILE A 958 -35.54 -40.18 -18.65
CA ILE A 958 -36.92 -39.93 -19.10
C ILE A 958 -37.63 -41.25 -19.41
N GLY A 959 -36.93 -42.23 -20.00
CA GLY A 959 -37.48 -43.56 -20.29
C GLY A 959 -37.98 -44.28 -19.03
N ASP A 960 -37.29 -44.09 -17.91
CA ASP A 960 -37.67 -44.62 -16.59
C ASP A 960 -38.79 -43.82 -15.89
N GLY A 961 -39.28 -42.74 -16.51
CA GLY A 961 -40.40 -41.94 -16.01
C GLY A 961 -40.03 -40.90 -14.96
N HIS A 962 -38.74 -40.54 -14.86
CA HIS A 962 -38.26 -39.50 -13.95
C HIS A 962 -38.41 -38.10 -14.55
N ARG A 963 -38.44 -37.09 -13.67
CA ARG A 963 -38.53 -35.67 -14.07
C ARG A 963 -37.22 -34.96 -13.77
N VAL A 964 -36.79 -34.12 -14.71
CA VAL A 964 -35.42 -33.61 -14.77
C VAL A 964 -35.39 -32.09 -14.72
N LEU A 965 -34.55 -31.53 -13.85
CA LEU A 965 -34.18 -30.12 -13.87
C LEU A 965 -32.81 -29.96 -14.53
N LEU A 966 -32.71 -29.11 -15.55
CA LEU A 966 -31.46 -28.78 -16.22
C LEU A 966 -31.10 -27.32 -15.91
N PHE A 967 -29.99 -27.12 -15.22
CA PHE A 967 -29.50 -25.80 -14.85
C PHE A 967 -28.25 -25.42 -15.64
N SER A 968 -28.23 -24.18 -16.15
CA SER A 968 -27.06 -23.57 -16.78
C SER A 968 -26.99 -22.08 -16.45
N GLN A 969 -25.78 -21.51 -16.36
CA GLN A 969 -25.62 -20.05 -16.24
C GLN A 969 -25.76 -19.34 -17.60
N PHE A 970 -25.57 -20.07 -18.71
CA PHE A 970 -25.59 -19.56 -20.07
C PHE A 970 -26.94 -19.88 -20.71
N THR A 971 -27.80 -18.88 -20.83
CA THR A 971 -29.12 -19.03 -21.48
C THR A 971 -28.99 -19.49 -22.92
N SER A 972 -27.97 -19.04 -23.64
CA SER A 972 -27.67 -19.51 -25.00
C SER A 972 -27.41 -21.03 -25.07
N TYR A 973 -26.86 -21.64 -24.02
CA TYR A 973 -26.72 -23.10 -23.96
C TYR A 973 -28.04 -23.79 -23.64
N LEU A 974 -28.90 -23.19 -22.80
CA LEU A 974 -30.26 -23.69 -22.60
C LEU A 974 -31.06 -23.65 -23.91
N ASP A 975 -30.87 -22.61 -24.74
CA ASP A 975 -31.50 -22.52 -26.07
C ASP A 975 -31.04 -23.67 -26.99
N ARG A 976 -29.76 -24.07 -26.91
CA ARG A 976 -29.22 -25.23 -27.63
C ARG A 976 -29.83 -26.54 -27.16
N VAL A 977 -29.95 -26.73 -25.85
CA VAL A 977 -30.63 -27.90 -25.26
C VAL A 977 -32.11 -27.91 -25.65
N ALA A 978 -32.78 -26.76 -25.65
CA ALA A 978 -34.17 -26.63 -26.09
C ALA A 978 -34.35 -27.05 -27.56
N ALA A 979 -33.50 -26.55 -28.47
CA ALA A 979 -33.55 -26.92 -29.88
C ALA A 979 -33.34 -28.43 -30.10
N GLU A 980 -32.46 -29.07 -29.32
CA GLU A 980 -32.26 -30.51 -29.39
C GLU A 980 -33.45 -31.31 -28.78
N LEU A 981 -34.05 -30.82 -27.69
CA LEU A 981 -35.29 -31.38 -27.14
C LEU A 981 -36.44 -31.33 -28.17
N GLU A 982 -36.59 -30.20 -28.87
CA GLU A 982 -37.56 -30.05 -29.96
C GLU A 982 -37.29 -31.04 -31.11
N ARG A 983 -36.03 -31.19 -31.53
CA ARG A 983 -35.62 -32.13 -32.58
C ARG A 983 -35.93 -33.59 -32.22
N ARG A 984 -35.86 -33.93 -30.93
CA ARG A 984 -36.19 -35.26 -30.38
C ARG A 984 -37.64 -35.39 -29.91
N GLU A 985 -38.48 -34.38 -30.15
CA GLU A 985 -39.90 -34.34 -29.76
C GLU A 985 -40.14 -34.50 -28.24
N VAL A 986 -39.18 -34.09 -27.41
CA VAL A 986 -39.29 -34.12 -25.94
C VAL A 986 -39.87 -32.80 -25.45
N ARG A 987 -40.99 -32.87 -24.72
CA ARG A 987 -41.63 -31.68 -24.14
C ARG A 987 -40.83 -31.14 -22.97
N TYR A 988 -40.76 -29.82 -22.86
CA TYR A 988 -40.05 -29.16 -21.77
C TYR A 988 -40.73 -27.86 -21.34
N SER A 989 -40.43 -27.44 -20.12
CA SER A 989 -40.70 -26.09 -19.62
C SER A 989 -39.40 -25.29 -19.59
N HIS A 990 -39.49 -23.96 -19.69
CA HIS A 990 -38.32 -23.07 -19.72
C HIS A 990 -38.51 -21.87 -18.79
N LEU A 991 -37.49 -21.54 -18.00
CA LEU A 991 -37.48 -20.41 -17.08
C LEU A 991 -36.13 -19.70 -17.05
N ASP A 992 -36.14 -18.46 -17.54
CA ASP A 992 -34.99 -17.56 -17.57
C ASP A 992 -35.35 -16.13 -17.14
N GLY A 993 -34.43 -15.18 -17.35
CA GLY A 993 -34.68 -13.77 -17.05
C GLY A 993 -35.63 -13.06 -18.03
N SER A 994 -35.91 -13.63 -19.19
CA SER A 994 -36.81 -13.07 -20.21
C SER A 994 -38.27 -13.55 -20.05
N THR A 995 -38.46 -14.61 -19.27
CA THR A 995 -39.77 -15.23 -18.99
C THR A 995 -40.70 -14.25 -18.28
N ARG A 996 -41.78 -13.83 -18.97
CA ARG A 996 -42.78 -12.88 -18.43
C ARG A 996 -43.72 -13.51 -17.41
N ASP A 997 -44.20 -14.72 -17.69
CA ASP A 997 -45.13 -15.46 -16.82
C ASP A 997 -44.44 -16.66 -16.19
N ARG A 998 -43.77 -16.41 -15.06
CA ARG A 998 -42.99 -17.42 -14.34
C ARG A 998 -43.88 -18.44 -13.63
N ASP A 999 -45.02 -18.00 -13.11
CA ASP A 999 -45.97 -18.88 -12.40
C ASP A 999 -46.57 -19.89 -13.39
N ALA A 1000 -46.89 -19.49 -14.63
CA ALA A 1000 -47.37 -20.41 -15.66
C ALA A 1000 -46.32 -21.47 -16.03
N ALA A 1001 -45.05 -21.09 -16.20
CA ALA A 1001 -43.97 -22.04 -16.52
C ALA A 1001 -43.75 -23.07 -15.39
N VAL A 1002 -43.78 -22.62 -14.13
CA VAL A 1002 -43.65 -23.51 -12.96
C VAL A 1002 -44.85 -24.43 -12.82
N THR A 1003 -46.06 -23.90 -12.98
CA THR A 1003 -47.31 -24.70 -12.91
C THR A 1003 -47.35 -25.72 -14.05
N GLY A 1004 -46.96 -25.33 -15.25
CA GLY A 1004 -46.86 -26.21 -16.42
C GLY A 1004 -45.90 -27.37 -16.21
N PHE A 1005 -44.78 -27.17 -15.49
CA PHE A 1005 -43.90 -28.29 -15.13
C PHE A 1005 -44.48 -29.17 -14.02
N ARG A 1006 -45.07 -28.58 -12.98
CA ARG A 1006 -45.61 -29.32 -11.83
C ARG A 1006 -46.79 -30.19 -12.21
N GLU A 1007 -47.79 -29.57 -12.83
CA GLU A 1007 -49.08 -30.18 -13.14
C GLU A 1007 -49.15 -30.75 -14.57
N GLY A 1008 -48.27 -30.28 -15.47
CA GLY A 1008 -48.21 -30.76 -16.84
C GLY A 1008 -47.38 -32.03 -17.01
N ASP A 1009 -47.04 -32.29 -18.26
CA ASP A 1009 -46.48 -33.56 -18.74
C ASP A 1009 -45.15 -33.37 -19.49
N ALA A 1010 -44.48 -32.24 -19.25
CA ALA A 1010 -43.12 -31.99 -19.65
C ALA A 1010 -42.14 -32.70 -18.70
N PRO A 1011 -41.38 -33.72 -19.16
CA PRO A 1011 -40.39 -34.40 -18.32
C PRO A 1011 -39.17 -33.54 -17.96
N VAL A 1012 -38.92 -32.43 -18.69
CA VAL A 1012 -37.71 -31.60 -18.53
C VAL A 1012 -38.06 -30.16 -18.20
N PHE A 1013 -37.35 -29.56 -17.24
CA PHE A 1013 -37.41 -28.13 -16.95
C PHE A 1013 -36.03 -27.48 -17.13
N LEU A 1014 -35.93 -26.60 -18.12
CA LEU A 1014 -34.75 -25.77 -18.37
C LEU A 1014 -34.80 -24.51 -17.49
N ILE A 1015 -33.80 -24.31 -16.63
CA ILE A 1015 -33.78 -23.20 -15.69
C ILE A 1015 -32.41 -22.52 -15.69
N SER A 1016 -32.37 -21.21 -15.98
CA SER A 1016 -31.10 -20.48 -15.80
C SER A 1016 -30.74 -20.40 -14.30
N LEU A 1017 -29.47 -20.62 -13.93
CA LEU A 1017 -29.02 -20.64 -12.53
C LEU A 1017 -29.42 -19.37 -11.75
N LYS A 1018 -29.38 -18.19 -12.40
CA LYS A 1018 -29.82 -16.93 -11.79
C LYS A 1018 -31.34 -16.82 -11.63
N ALA A 1019 -32.12 -17.36 -12.56
CA ALA A 1019 -33.59 -17.35 -12.45
C ALA A 1019 -34.09 -18.41 -11.46
N GLY A 1020 -33.43 -19.57 -11.41
CA GLY A 1020 -33.74 -20.67 -10.50
C GLY A 1020 -33.25 -20.47 -9.06
N GLY A 1021 -32.30 -19.56 -8.85
CA GLY A 1021 -31.67 -19.32 -7.57
C GLY A 1021 -32.58 -18.86 -6.44
N PHE A 1022 -33.79 -18.34 -6.69
CA PHE A 1022 -34.64 -17.76 -5.63
C PHE A 1022 -36.12 -18.17 -5.70
N GLY A 1023 -36.69 -18.55 -4.55
CA GLY A 1023 -38.14 -18.71 -4.35
C GLY A 1023 -38.86 -19.96 -4.86
N LEU A 1024 -38.27 -20.81 -5.72
CA LEU A 1024 -38.98 -21.96 -6.30
C LEU A 1024 -38.96 -23.20 -5.38
N THR A 1025 -40.00 -24.02 -5.45
CA THR A 1025 -40.08 -25.37 -4.88
C THR A 1025 -40.43 -26.31 -6.03
N LEU A 1026 -39.61 -27.32 -6.32
CA LEU A 1026 -39.74 -28.22 -7.47
C LEU A 1026 -39.55 -29.67 -7.04
N THR A 1027 -40.30 -30.10 -6.02
CA THR A 1027 -40.23 -31.45 -5.44
C THR A 1027 -40.68 -32.54 -6.40
N GLU A 1028 -41.32 -32.18 -7.51
CA GLU A 1028 -41.75 -33.08 -8.58
C GLU A 1028 -40.59 -33.65 -9.39
N ALA A 1029 -39.40 -33.04 -9.31
CA ALA A 1029 -38.19 -33.54 -9.95
C ALA A 1029 -37.30 -34.31 -8.98
N ASP A 1030 -36.79 -35.44 -9.44
CA ASP A 1030 -35.87 -36.32 -8.72
C ASP A 1030 -34.47 -36.37 -9.36
N TYR A 1031 -34.30 -35.82 -10.56
CA TYR A 1031 -33.01 -35.68 -11.23
C TYR A 1031 -32.67 -34.20 -11.48
N VAL A 1032 -31.43 -33.82 -11.15
CA VAL A 1032 -30.91 -32.47 -11.36
C VAL A 1032 -29.59 -32.56 -12.11
N PHE A 1033 -29.49 -31.92 -13.28
CA PHE A 1033 -28.23 -31.76 -13.99
C PHE A 1033 -27.77 -30.31 -13.90
N LEU A 1034 -26.55 -30.13 -13.40
CA LEU A 1034 -25.81 -28.89 -13.49
C LEU A 1034 -24.92 -28.98 -14.72
N LEU A 1035 -25.32 -28.27 -15.78
CA LEU A 1035 -24.70 -28.34 -17.10
C LEU A 1035 -23.36 -27.62 -17.18
N ASP A 1036 -23.10 -26.70 -16.25
CA ASP A 1036 -21.85 -25.96 -16.16
C ASP A 1036 -21.54 -25.63 -14.68
N PRO A 1037 -20.26 -25.64 -14.26
CA PRO A 1037 -19.88 -25.22 -12.93
C PRO A 1037 -19.84 -23.69 -12.83
N TRP A 1038 -20.40 -23.14 -11.76
CA TRP A 1038 -20.43 -21.72 -11.41
C TRP A 1038 -19.40 -21.41 -10.31
N TRP A 1039 -18.74 -20.25 -10.35
CA TRP A 1039 -17.81 -19.81 -9.30
C TRP A 1039 -18.32 -19.86 -7.85
N ASN A 1040 -19.65 -19.80 -7.63
CA ASN A 1040 -20.25 -19.77 -6.31
C ASN A 1040 -21.00 -21.08 -6.00
N PRO A 1041 -20.43 -21.98 -5.17
CA PRO A 1041 -21.05 -23.27 -4.85
C PRO A 1041 -22.38 -23.11 -4.09
N ALA A 1042 -22.53 -22.04 -3.31
CA ALA A 1042 -23.76 -21.78 -2.56
C ALA A 1042 -24.96 -21.59 -3.50
N ALA A 1043 -24.76 -20.94 -4.65
CA ALA A 1043 -25.84 -20.69 -5.61
C ALA A 1043 -26.24 -21.96 -6.38
N GLU A 1044 -25.31 -22.88 -6.62
CA GLU A 1044 -25.61 -24.21 -7.17
C GLU A 1044 -26.36 -25.07 -6.16
N ASN A 1045 -25.88 -25.13 -4.91
CA ASN A 1045 -26.55 -25.87 -3.84
C ASN A 1045 -27.96 -25.33 -3.60
N GLN A 1046 -28.13 -24.02 -3.67
CA GLN A 1046 -29.42 -23.34 -3.62
C GLN A 1046 -30.36 -23.74 -4.79
N ALA A 1047 -29.82 -24.05 -5.97
CA ALA A 1047 -30.60 -24.55 -7.11
C ALA A 1047 -30.96 -26.04 -6.95
N VAL A 1048 -30.02 -26.86 -6.46
CA VAL A 1048 -30.25 -28.29 -6.14
C VAL A 1048 -31.30 -28.44 -5.04
N ASP A 1049 -31.24 -27.60 -4.01
CA ASP A 1049 -32.17 -27.56 -2.88
C ASP A 1049 -33.61 -27.17 -3.28
N ARG A 1050 -33.85 -26.82 -4.55
CA ARG A 1050 -35.20 -26.63 -5.10
C ARG A 1050 -35.93 -27.96 -5.27
N ALA A 1051 -35.20 -29.02 -5.63
CA ALA A 1051 -35.70 -30.38 -5.73
C ALA A 1051 -35.54 -31.15 -4.40
N HIS A 1052 -34.43 -30.93 -3.68
CA HIS A 1052 -34.18 -31.52 -2.36
C HIS A 1052 -34.75 -30.66 -1.23
N ARG A 1053 -36.09 -30.69 -1.09
CA ARG A 1053 -36.84 -29.88 -0.13
C ARG A 1053 -37.88 -30.72 0.61
N ILE A 1054 -38.39 -30.22 1.74
CA ILE A 1054 -39.49 -30.86 2.48
C ILE A 1054 -40.69 -31.06 1.54
N GLY A 1055 -41.19 -32.29 1.44
CA GLY A 1055 -42.18 -32.72 0.46
C GLY A 1055 -41.60 -33.56 -0.69
N GLN A 1056 -40.28 -33.73 -0.75
CA GLN A 1056 -39.63 -34.70 -1.62
C GLN A 1056 -39.77 -36.12 -1.04
N GLU A 1057 -40.28 -37.06 -1.84
CA GLU A 1057 -40.49 -38.46 -1.45
C GLU A 1057 -39.46 -39.41 -2.07
N ARG A 1058 -38.74 -38.96 -3.11
CA ARG A 1058 -37.76 -39.75 -3.85
C ARG A 1058 -36.33 -39.30 -3.59
N GLN A 1059 -35.39 -40.22 -3.77
CA GLN A 1059 -33.97 -39.91 -3.75
C GLN A 1059 -33.63 -38.92 -4.87
N VAL A 1060 -32.92 -37.82 -4.52
CA VAL A 1060 -32.55 -36.79 -5.51
C VAL A 1060 -31.16 -37.09 -6.05
N MET A 1061 -31.07 -37.32 -7.36
CA MET A 1061 -29.84 -37.57 -8.10
C MET A 1061 -29.32 -36.27 -8.71
N VAL A 1062 -28.13 -35.84 -8.34
CA VAL A 1062 -27.51 -34.60 -8.82
C VAL A 1062 -26.30 -34.95 -9.68
N TYR A 1063 -26.35 -34.61 -10.96
CA TYR A 1063 -25.26 -34.79 -11.91
C TYR A 1063 -24.59 -33.45 -12.22
N ARG A 1064 -23.29 -33.34 -11.91
CA ARG A 1064 -22.46 -32.19 -12.26
C ARG A 1064 -21.66 -32.55 -13.51
N MET A 1065 -22.06 -32.01 -14.66
CA MET A 1065 -21.40 -32.31 -15.93
C MET A 1065 -20.16 -31.45 -16.09
N ILE A 1066 -18.99 -32.07 -16.22
CA ILE A 1066 -17.70 -31.39 -16.26
C ILE A 1066 -16.91 -31.90 -17.47
N ALA A 1067 -16.50 -31.00 -18.36
CA ALA A 1067 -15.63 -31.36 -19.47
C ALA A 1067 -14.18 -31.60 -19.00
N GLU A 1068 -13.62 -32.75 -19.35
CA GLU A 1068 -12.28 -33.20 -18.96
C GLU A 1068 -11.17 -32.37 -19.62
N ASP A 1069 -10.09 -32.06 -18.89
CA ASP A 1069 -8.98 -31.21 -19.32
C ASP A 1069 -9.45 -29.82 -19.80
N THR A 1070 -10.49 -29.27 -19.18
CA THR A 1070 -10.99 -27.93 -19.50
C THR A 1070 -10.96 -27.01 -18.28
N ILE A 1071 -11.32 -25.75 -18.52
CA ILE A 1071 -11.52 -24.75 -17.47
C ILE A 1071 -12.55 -25.20 -16.42
N GLU A 1072 -13.51 -26.06 -16.78
CA GLU A 1072 -14.54 -26.52 -15.86
C GLU A 1072 -13.99 -27.37 -14.71
N GLU A 1073 -13.02 -28.26 -14.97
CA GLU A 1073 -12.36 -29.03 -13.92
C GLU A 1073 -11.59 -28.13 -12.95
N LYS A 1074 -10.93 -27.10 -13.48
CA LYS A 1074 -10.19 -26.13 -12.67
C LYS A 1074 -11.14 -25.30 -11.80
N VAL A 1075 -12.30 -24.90 -12.33
CA VAL A 1075 -13.36 -24.22 -11.57
C VAL A 1075 -13.86 -25.12 -10.44
N LEU A 1076 -14.12 -26.40 -10.71
CA LEU A 1076 -14.55 -27.35 -9.69
C LEU A 1076 -13.48 -27.58 -8.61
N ALA A 1077 -12.20 -27.69 -9.00
CA ALA A 1077 -11.09 -27.82 -8.05
C ALA A 1077 -11.00 -26.57 -7.15
N LEU A 1078 -11.16 -25.38 -7.71
CA LEU A 1078 -11.18 -24.13 -6.95
C LEU A 1078 -12.39 -24.05 -6.00
N GLN A 1079 -13.58 -24.48 -6.43
CA GLN A 1079 -14.75 -24.57 -5.55
C GLN A 1079 -14.48 -25.50 -4.36
N ARG A 1080 -13.94 -26.70 -4.60
CA ARG A 1080 -13.64 -27.69 -3.54
C ARG A 1080 -12.68 -27.13 -2.51
N ARG A 1081 -11.56 -26.53 -2.95
CA ARG A 1081 -10.61 -25.88 -2.03
C ARG A 1081 -11.25 -24.78 -1.18
N LYS A 1082 -12.17 -23.99 -1.75
CA LYS A 1082 -12.91 -22.96 -1.01
C LYS A 1082 -13.93 -23.54 -0.04
N ALA A 1083 -14.64 -24.60 -0.43
CA ALA A 1083 -15.60 -25.28 0.43
C ALA A 1083 -14.90 -25.96 1.62
N GLU A 1084 -13.78 -26.64 1.39
CA GLU A 1084 -12.95 -27.24 2.45
C GLU A 1084 -12.45 -26.19 3.45
N LEU A 1085 -12.05 -25.01 2.98
CA LEU A 1085 -11.71 -23.87 3.86
C LEU A 1085 -12.93 -23.38 4.65
N PHE A 1086 -14.12 -23.32 4.05
CA PHE A 1086 -15.34 -22.87 4.70
C PHE A 1086 -15.85 -23.84 5.77
N ASP A 1087 -15.84 -25.14 5.47
CA ASP A 1087 -16.25 -26.19 6.40
C ASP A 1087 -15.26 -26.31 7.56
N ALA A 1088 -13.95 -26.25 7.28
CA ALA A 1088 -12.91 -26.16 8.31
C ALA A 1088 -13.07 -24.92 9.18
N LEU A 1089 -13.54 -23.79 8.62
CA LEU A 1089 -13.84 -22.60 9.41
C LEU A 1089 -14.97 -22.92 10.40
N THR A 1090 -16.13 -23.44 9.98
CA THR A 1090 -17.23 -23.78 10.89
C THR A 1090 -16.84 -24.75 12.01
N ASP A 1091 -15.89 -25.65 11.78
CA ASP A 1091 -15.41 -26.66 12.74
C ASP A 1091 -14.03 -26.37 13.38
N GLY A 1092 -13.59 -25.09 13.43
CA GLY A 1092 -12.49 -24.66 14.30
C GLY A 1092 -11.09 -24.55 13.67
N GLY A 1093 -10.98 -24.39 12.35
CA GLY A 1093 -9.73 -24.19 11.61
C GLY A 1093 -9.47 -22.74 11.19
N GLU A 1094 -8.23 -22.28 11.39
CA GLU A 1094 -7.70 -20.98 10.98
C GLU A 1094 -7.26 -20.98 9.51
N ALA A 1095 -8.04 -20.36 8.63
CA ALA A 1095 -7.56 -19.68 7.42
C ALA A 1095 -8.74 -18.99 6.69
N PHE A 1096 -8.83 -17.66 6.75
CA PHE A 1096 -9.76 -16.90 5.91
C PHE A 1096 -8.98 -16.24 4.76
N ARG A 1097 -9.25 -16.60 3.50
CA ARG A 1097 -8.75 -15.86 2.34
C ARG A 1097 -9.90 -15.52 1.40
N SER A 1098 -10.15 -14.22 1.23
CA SER A 1098 -11.36 -13.67 0.63
C SER A 1098 -11.21 -13.17 -0.83
N ALA A 1099 -10.15 -13.53 -1.55
CA ALA A 1099 -9.97 -13.12 -2.95
C ALA A 1099 -9.34 -14.21 -3.85
N VAL A 1100 -9.80 -14.28 -5.10
CA VAL A 1100 -9.11 -15.01 -6.18
C VAL A 1100 -7.78 -14.30 -6.43
N THR A 1101 -6.68 -15.00 -6.20
CA THR A 1101 -5.31 -14.47 -6.34
C THR A 1101 -4.82 -14.54 -7.78
N ALA A 1102 -3.72 -13.86 -8.09
CA ALA A 1102 -3.06 -13.99 -9.39
C ALA A 1102 -2.62 -15.44 -9.66
N GLU A 1103 -2.26 -16.19 -8.61
CA GLU A 1103 -1.90 -17.60 -8.69
C GLU A 1103 -3.11 -18.47 -9.05
N ASP A 1104 -4.26 -18.24 -8.40
CA ASP A 1104 -5.51 -18.93 -8.75
C ASP A 1104 -5.89 -18.71 -10.23
N LEU A 1105 -5.67 -17.49 -10.76
CA LEU A 1105 -5.93 -17.17 -12.17
C LEU A 1105 -4.94 -17.84 -13.13
N LYS A 1106 -3.67 -17.98 -12.73
CA LYS A 1106 -2.67 -18.73 -13.52
C LYS A 1106 -3.02 -20.22 -13.56
N GLU A 1107 -3.46 -20.79 -12.44
CA GLU A 1107 -3.86 -22.20 -12.35
C GLU A 1107 -5.13 -22.51 -13.17
N LEU A 1108 -6.08 -21.57 -13.23
CA LEU A 1108 -7.27 -21.70 -14.08
C LEU A 1108 -6.93 -21.74 -15.57
N LEU A 1109 -5.80 -21.16 -15.98
CA LEU A 1109 -5.35 -21.08 -17.37
C LEU A 1109 -4.18 -22.04 -17.69
N SER A 1110 -3.73 -22.82 -16.70
CA SER A 1110 -2.64 -23.78 -16.83
C SER A 1110 -3.14 -25.14 -17.29
#